data_AF-A0A9P6CRW8-F1
#
_entry.id   AF-A0A9P6CRW8-F1
#
_cell.length_a   1.000
_cell.length_b   1.000
_cell.length_c   1.000
_cell.angle_alpha   90.00
_cell.angle_beta   90.00
_cell.angle_gamma   90.00
#
_symmetry.space_group_name_H-M   'P 1'
#
loop_
_entity.id
_entity.type
_entity.pdbx_description
1 polymer ?
#
loop_
_entity_poly.entity_id
_entity_poly.type
_entity_poly.pdbx_seq_one_letter_code
_entity_poly.pdbx_strand_id
1 'polypeptide(L)'
;MVLGGHAPGGRVTPLPVPIPKASAARYFPPISGPGYSSSHNEYALQTASWSSRAYSGLNPSQIGMVTINLFLYEPNFGPRGQPSIVNGIKESIRVSSDITSRNISRLIRQTLHAPLLEFCGPVVADINDMVLRNATNGGWMKIDSDSDESCFGTTFLKPNARKKDGSLVFYTPANMKLPVFGLVFQQNVWNEIERIHEEQLYGQDIQIGRPVVPSKPSKRKASKASNIRNPRKMARKSGERSYQRAQSERSNESEPQPPSEFDWDEQVDGWEEHEHIERQHEEDEGEEIERQDVGEEYKSEEDEGEEERSYQRAQSERSNESEPQPPSEFDWDEQVDGWEEREHIERQHEEDEGEEIERQDVGEEYKSEEDEGEESEDVGEGEDQHREEEEEDQRRKSAANHPNPNPNPHSAQRLFLDSTTLTVPKERTRTPYTQIDVDTIRRGFLEGGTATRDSGSAAFVFEQINFIDLPQPSFSELIREPTRLREDMLGSDADIYSAYVRYDPRPEAYLGVGSFKTTSPARLTFTSIVFPSSGIGKLVTKEGSTAKGEKNRSTAVALKRPYRMKRGGKRGGGLARMALAEEETAVFEECKLLIWADSLLKASYDYMTDFMNNEPTPPPFPIHQFRFVAAGMAIALKPLDNGGPSPTTSRAAYLLEEVLPGKQTDFVKYLHNAKAISDLSNTDPDYHLVEFLMFIQHVQFAITGGVAYVSDFQGVGLCLTDPQILTTP
;
A
#
# COMPACT_ATOMS: atom_id res chain seq x y z
N MET A 1 54.07 41.82 45.08
CA MET A 1 53.89 41.59 46.53
C MET A 1 52.59 40.81 46.67
N VAL A 2 52.62 39.53 47.06
CA VAL A 2 52.67 39.00 48.45
C VAL A 2 51.25 38.77 49.00
N LEU A 3 50.85 37.47 49.07
CA LEU A 3 49.93 36.77 50.01
C LEU A 3 48.57 37.42 50.35
N GLY A 4 47.43 36.73 50.50
CA GLY A 4 47.05 35.30 50.63
C GLY A 4 45.66 35.28 51.34
N GLY A 5 44.84 34.23 51.43
CA GLY A 5 44.89 32.82 51.01
C GLY A 5 43.55 32.13 51.38
N HIS A 6 43.56 30.79 51.51
CA HIS A 6 42.45 29.91 51.96
C HIS A 6 41.22 29.71 51.06
N ALA A 7 41.13 28.50 50.48
CA ALA A 7 39.89 27.71 50.44
C ALA A 7 39.78 26.85 51.72
N PRO A 8 38.62 26.22 52.00
CA PRO A 8 38.53 24.79 51.62
C PRO A 8 37.14 24.34 51.12
N GLY A 9 37.11 23.26 50.34
CA GLY A 9 35.87 22.67 49.80
C GLY A 9 36.14 21.41 48.97
N GLY A 10 36.73 20.38 49.57
CA GLY A 10 37.21 19.20 48.85
C GLY A 10 36.11 18.23 48.41
N ARG A 11 36.25 17.66 47.21
CA ARG A 11 35.61 16.39 46.82
C ARG A 11 36.67 15.29 46.80
N VAL A 12 36.34 14.12 47.33
CA VAL A 12 37.24 12.96 47.40
C VAL A 12 37.26 12.23 46.06
N THR A 13 38.45 12.02 45.50
CA THR A 13 38.66 11.13 44.36
C THR A 13 39.15 9.77 44.88
N PRO A 14 38.45 8.65 44.62
CA PRO A 14 38.93 7.33 45.02
C PRO A 14 40.12 6.92 44.15
N LEU A 15 41.26 6.59 44.79
CA LEU A 15 42.40 5.97 44.12
C LEU A 15 42.11 4.47 43.87
N PRO A 16 42.44 3.93 42.69
CA PRO A 16 42.29 2.50 42.41
C PRO A 16 43.31 1.67 43.19
N VAL A 17 42.86 0.55 43.75
CA VAL A 17 43.70 -0.43 44.46
C VAL A 17 44.46 -1.30 43.46
N PRO A 18 45.77 -1.56 43.64
CA PRO A 18 46.52 -2.43 42.75
C PRO A 18 46.13 -3.91 42.95
N ILE A 19 45.56 -4.53 41.91
CA ILE A 19 45.22 -5.96 41.86
C ILE A 19 46.45 -6.77 41.37
N PRO A 20 46.74 -7.98 41.91
CA PRO A 20 47.92 -8.75 41.53
C PRO A 20 47.92 -9.24 40.06
N LYS A 21 49.11 -9.44 39.50
CA LYS A 21 49.32 -9.97 38.15
C LYS A 21 48.98 -11.46 38.08
N ALA A 22 48.20 -11.88 37.07
CA ALA A 22 48.00 -13.28 36.70
C ALA A 22 47.96 -13.47 35.17
N SER A 23 48.71 -14.48 34.71
CA SER A 23 48.60 -15.22 33.43
C SER A 23 47.89 -14.58 32.21
N ALA A 24 48.71 -14.15 31.24
CA ALA A 24 48.56 -14.42 29.80
C ALA A 24 47.15 -14.60 29.20
N ALA A 25 46.50 -13.48 28.84
CA ALA A 25 45.48 -13.46 27.79
C ALA A 25 46.13 -13.12 26.42
N ARG A 26 45.59 -13.66 25.32
CA ARG A 26 46.10 -13.39 23.96
C ARG A 26 45.65 -12.01 23.50
N TYR A 27 46.59 -11.21 22.98
CA TYR A 27 46.29 -9.94 22.32
C TYR A 27 45.62 -10.23 20.97
N PHE A 28 44.35 -9.84 20.82
CA PHE A 28 43.76 -9.55 19.52
C PHE A 28 43.84 -8.03 19.30
N PRO A 29 44.21 -7.55 18.10
CA PRO A 29 44.16 -6.13 17.80
C PRO A 29 42.70 -5.65 17.81
N PRO A 30 42.42 -4.40 18.26
CA PRO A 30 41.08 -3.85 18.15
C PRO A 30 40.73 -3.68 16.67
N ILE A 31 39.61 -4.28 16.24
CA ILE A 31 39.05 -4.05 14.91
C ILE A 31 38.44 -2.64 14.93
N SER A 32 39.23 -1.65 14.53
CA SER A 32 38.77 -0.28 14.32
C SER A 32 37.99 -0.19 13.03
N GLY A 33 36.74 -0.67 13.05
CA GLY A 33 35.78 -0.38 11.99
C GLY A 33 35.60 1.13 11.80
N PRO A 34 35.19 1.59 10.60
CA PRO A 34 34.96 3.00 10.33
C PRO A 34 34.00 3.58 11.37
N GLY A 35 34.45 4.59 12.12
CA GLY A 35 33.65 5.21 13.16
C GLY A 35 32.40 5.88 12.58
N TYR A 36 31.35 6.04 13.39
CA TYR A 36 30.02 6.55 13.00
C TYR A 36 30.01 7.76 12.05
N SER A 37 30.95 8.71 12.19
CA SER A 37 31.11 9.86 11.30
C SER A 37 31.58 9.52 9.88
N SER A 38 32.34 8.44 9.71
CA SER A 38 32.76 7.91 8.40
C SER A 38 31.55 7.39 7.64
N SER A 39 30.74 6.54 8.27
CA SER A 39 29.53 5.96 7.65
C SER A 39 28.50 7.04 7.26
N HIS A 40 28.39 8.13 8.02
CA HIS A 40 27.56 9.28 7.63
C HIS A 40 28.10 10.05 6.44
N ASN A 41 29.42 10.27 6.34
CA ASN A 41 30.03 10.87 5.14
C ASN A 41 29.90 9.96 3.92
N GLU A 42 30.10 8.65 4.09
CA GLU A 42 29.98 7.66 3.03
C GLU A 42 28.54 7.56 2.52
N TYR A 43 27.55 7.50 3.42
CA TYR A 43 26.13 7.57 3.07
C TYR A 43 25.79 8.89 2.35
N ALA A 44 26.33 10.03 2.81
CA ALA A 44 26.11 11.32 2.14
C ALA A 44 26.73 11.37 0.73
N LEU A 45 27.90 10.76 0.53
CA LEU A 45 28.56 10.65 -0.78
C LEU A 45 27.83 9.68 -1.72
N GLN A 46 27.36 8.53 -1.21
CA GLN A 46 26.52 7.59 -1.96
C GLN A 46 25.17 8.23 -2.33
N THR A 47 24.49 8.88 -1.40
CA THR A 47 23.25 9.64 -1.66
C THR A 47 23.47 10.73 -2.70
N ALA A 48 24.58 11.49 -2.60
CA ALA A 48 24.93 12.49 -3.60
C ALA A 48 25.17 11.84 -4.98
N SER A 49 25.98 10.78 -5.06
CA SER A 49 26.27 10.04 -6.29
C SER A 49 25.00 9.48 -6.94
N TRP A 50 24.14 8.81 -6.18
CA TRP A 50 22.87 8.28 -6.67
C TRP A 50 21.94 9.41 -7.13
N SER A 51 21.82 10.52 -6.38
CA SER A 51 21.04 11.68 -6.84
C SER A 51 21.60 12.30 -8.13
N SER A 52 22.91 12.34 -8.32
CA SER A 52 23.54 12.84 -9.56
C SER A 52 23.47 11.86 -10.75
N ARG A 53 23.03 10.61 -10.52
CA ARG A 53 22.76 9.62 -11.57
C ARG A 53 21.26 9.56 -11.90
N ALA A 54 20.41 9.64 -10.88
CA ALA A 54 18.95 9.64 -11.03
C ALA A 54 18.40 10.95 -11.58
N TYR A 55 19.08 12.08 -11.32
CA TYR A 55 18.67 13.41 -11.78
C TYR A 55 19.75 14.00 -12.70
N SER A 56 19.32 14.58 -13.82
CA SER A 56 20.18 15.04 -14.93
C SER A 56 20.94 16.34 -14.63
N GLY A 57 21.80 16.30 -13.62
CA GLY A 57 22.56 17.45 -13.11
C GLY A 57 21.76 18.38 -12.18
N LEU A 58 20.49 18.06 -11.91
CA LEU A 58 19.64 18.82 -10.99
C LEU A 58 19.81 18.36 -9.55
N ASN A 59 19.88 19.34 -8.65
CA ASN A 59 19.96 19.11 -7.21
C ASN A 59 18.55 18.77 -6.67
N PRO A 60 18.42 17.98 -5.59
CA PRO A 60 17.11 17.70 -4.98
C PRO A 60 16.30 18.95 -4.54
N SER A 61 16.94 20.12 -4.37
CA SER A 61 16.25 21.39 -4.11
C SER A 61 15.70 22.10 -5.35
N GLN A 62 16.01 21.60 -6.55
CA GLN A 62 15.52 22.07 -7.86
C GLN A 62 14.34 21.23 -8.37
N ILE A 63 14.07 20.10 -7.73
CA ILE A 63 13.05 19.14 -8.14
C ILE A 63 11.81 19.31 -7.26
N GLY A 64 10.62 19.22 -7.86
CA GLY A 64 9.35 19.26 -7.13
C GLY A 64 8.19 18.74 -7.97
N MET A 65 7.09 18.41 -7.31
CA MET A 65 5.93 17.78 -7.96
C MET A 65 4.99 18.83 -8.58
N VAL A 66 4.72 18.68 -9.86
CA VAL A 66 3.83 19.52 -10.68
C VAL A 66 2.57 18.74 -11.03
N THR A 67 1.39 19.32 -10.82
CA THR A 67 0.13 18.74 -11.33
C THR A 67 -0.13 19.24 -12.74
N ILE A 68 -0.48 18.33 -13.65
CA ILE A 68 -0.79 18.64 -15.06
C ILE A 68 -2.17 18.11 -15.43
N ASN A 69 -2.90 18.82 -16.30
CA ASN A 69 -4.16 18.33 -16.88
C ASN A 69 -3.88 17.62 -18.19
N LEU A 70 -4.58 16.50 -18.43
CA LEU A 70 -4.53 15.75 -19.68
C LEU A 70 -5.90 15.79 -20.35
N PHE A 71 -5.93 15.88 -21.68
CA PHE A 71 -7.14 15.85 -22.49
C PHE A 71 -6.92 15.07 -23.78
N LEU A 72 -8.00 14.56 -24.39
CA LEU A 72 -8.01 14.15 -25.79
C LEU A 72 -8.50 15.28 -26.68
N TYR A 73 -7.98 15.35 -27.91
CA TYR A 73 -8.28 16.40 -28.87
C TYR A 73 -8.62 15.86 -30.25
N GLU A 74 -9.61 16.49 -30.88
CA GLU A 74 -9.97 16.26 -32.28
C GLU A 74 -8.79 16.63 -33.21
N PRO A 75 -8.61 15.95 -34.36
CA PRO A 75 -7.66 16.40 -35.39
C PRO A 75 -8.14 17.66 -36.11
N ASN A 76 -9.46 17.90 -36.06
CA ASN A 76 -10.13 19.02 -36.70
C ASN A 76 -9.80 20.33 -35.96
N PHE A 77 -8.98 21.18 -36.59
CA PHE A 77 -8.67 22.51 -36.08
C PHE A 77 -9.80 23.50 -36.41
N GLY A 78 -10.40 24.08 -35.38
CA GLY A 78 -11.35 25.17 -35.54
C GLY A 78 -10.71 26.42 -36.18
N PRO A 79 -11.50 27.41 -36.63
CA PRO A 79 -11.05 28.56 -37.43
C PRO A 79 -10.05 29.51 -36.74
N ARG A 80 -9.62 29.21 -35.51
CA ARG A 80 -8.55 29.90 -34.76
C ARG A 80 -7.24 29.10 -34.69
N GLY A 81 -7.14 27.94 -35.35
CA GLY A 81 -6.00 27.03 -35.21
C GLY A 81 -5.95 26.30 -33.86
N GLN A 82 -7.10 26.22 -33.17
CA GLN A 82 -7.25 25.48 -31.92
C GLN A 82 -8.15 24.26 -32.18
N PRO A 83 -7.73 23.03 -31.82
CA PRO A 83 -8.58 21.85 -31.94
C PRO A 83 -9.58 21.79 -30.77
N SER A 84 -10.71 21.13 -31.00
CA SER A 84 -11.71 20.90 -29.96
C SER A 84 -11.19 19.87 -28.94
N ILE A 85 -11.60 20.02 -27.68
CA ILE A 85 -11.42 19.01 -26.65
C ILE A 85 -12.52 17.96 -26.81
N VAL A 86 -12.14 16.69 -26.82
CA VAL A 86 -13.09 15.57 -26.78
C VAL A 86 -13.77 15.56 -25.41
N ASN A 87 -15.09 15.76 -25.39
CA ASN A 87 -15.85 15.84 -24.15
C ASN A 87 -15.86 14.49 -23.41
N GLY A 88 -15.80 14.55 -22.07
CA GLY A 88 -15.80 13.37 -21.20
C GLY A 88 -14.40 13.02 -20.67
N ILE A 89 -13.35 13.11 -21.49
CA ILE A 89 -12.01 12.66 -21.10
C ILE A 89 -11.13 13.84 -20.67
N LYS A 90 -10.98 13.97 -19.35
CA LYS A 90 -10.04 14.91 -18.72
C LYS A 90 -9.42 14.26 -17.48
N GLU A 91 -8.13 13.98 -17.56
CA GLU A 91 -7.35 13.43 -16.45
C GLU A 91 -6.45 14.47 -15.77
N SER A 92 -5.90 14.12 -14.60
CA SER A 92 -4.97 14.99 -13.87
C SER A 92 -3.95 14.20 -13.05
N ILE A 93 -2.68 14.28 -13.46
CA ILE A 93 -1.58 13.53 -12.83
C ILE A 93 -0.53 14.46 -12.22
N ARG A 94 0.25 13.92 -11.28
CA ARG A 94 1.37 14.63 -10.63
C ARG A 94 2.69 14.05 -11.13
N VAL A 95 3.48 14.88 -11.79
CA VAL A 95 4.78 14.53 -12.37
C VAL A 95 5.90 15.29 -11.68
N SER A 96 7.14 14.81 -11.80
CA SER A 96 8.31 15.55 -11.33
C SER A 96 8.65 16.69 -12.29
N SER A 97 9.18 17.80 -11.78
CA SER A 97 9.47 19.02 -12.56
C SER A 97 10.65 18.88 -13.53
N ASP A 98 11.43 17.81 -13.42
CA ASP A 98 12.56 17.46 -14.25
C ASP A 98 12.22 16.38 -15.31
N ILE A 99 10.99 15.84 -15.30
CA ILE A 99 10.56 14.74 -16.19
C ILE A 99 10.90 15.00 -17.66
N THR A 100 11.54 14.01 -18.30
CA THR A 100 11.92 14.09 -19.73
C THR A 100 10.71 14.01 -20.64
N SER A 101 10.86 14.49 -21.87
CA SER A 101 9.81 14.49 -22.88
C SER A 101 9.38 13.06 -23.26
N ARG A 102 10.32 12.10 -23.25
CA ARG A 102 10.04 10.66 -23.34
C ARG A 102 9.24 10.12 -22.15
N ASN A 103 9.67 10.41 -20.92
CA ASN A 103 9.02 9.86 -19.73
C ASN A 103 7.62 10.45 -19.50
N ILE A 104 7.39 11.74 -19.75
CA ILE A 104 6.06 12.34 -19.69
C ILE A 104 5.17 11.81 -20.82
N SER A 105 5.71 11.54 -22.02
CA SER A 105 4.96 10.94 -23.12
C SER A 105 4.46 9.54 -22.76
N ARG A 106 5.34 8.66 -22.28
CA ARG A 106 4.96 7.30 -21.83
C ARG A 106 3.88 7.35 -20.76
N LEU A 107 4.07 8.19 -19.73
CA LEU A 107 3.12 8.31 -18.63
C LEU A 107 1.75 8.88 -19.05
N ILE A 108 1.72 9.84 -19.99
CA ILE A 108 0.47 10.38 -20.54
C ILE A 108 -0.28 9.34 -21.36
N ARG A 109 0.42 8.57 -22.22
CA ARG A 109 -0.20 7.46 -22.96
C ARG A 109 -0.77 6.41 -21.98
N GLN A 110 0.03 5.96 -21.01
CA GLN A 110 -0.42 5.02 -19.98
C GLN A 110 -1.65 5.52 -19.21
N THR A 111 -1.68 6.80 -18.81
CA THR A 111 -2.83 7.39 -18.09
C THR A 111 -4.10 7.46 -18.95
N LEU A 112 -3.97 7.84 -20.21
CA LEU A 112 -5.12 8.02 -21.11
C LEU A 112 -5.57 6.74 -21.81
N HIS A 113 -4.87 5.62 -21.67
CA HIS A 113 -5.14 4.37 -22.41
C HIS A 113 -6.55 3.81 -22.14
N ALA A 114 -6.93 3.61 -20.87
CA ALA A 114 -8.25 3.05 -20.56
C ALA A 114 -9.42 4.00 -20.96
N PRO A 115 -9.38 5.32 -20.65
CA PRO A 115 -10.38 6.26 -21.17
C PRO A 115 -10.43 6.30 -22.71
N LEU A 116 -9.28 6.23 -23.40
CA LEU A 116 -9.23 6.21 -24.86
C LEU A 116 -9.97 5.00 -25.43
N LEU A 117 -9.73 3.79 -24.88
CA LEU A 117 -10.41 2.57 -25.32
C LEU A 117 -11.92 2.65 -25.06
N GLU A 118 -12.35 3.15 -23.90
CA GLU A 118 -13.78 3.34 -23.58
C GLU A 118 -14.47 4.27 -24.59
N PHE A 119 -13.80 5.36 -25.00
CA PHE A 119 -14.34 6.31 -25.97
C PHE A 119 -14.27 5.85 -27.44
N CYS A 120 -13.24 5.09 -27.82
CA CYS A 120 -13.10 4.57 -29.19
C CYS A 120 -14.04 3.37 -29.44
N GLY A 121 -14.42 2.64 -28.39
CA GLY A 121 -15.31 1.49 -28.47
C GLY A 121 -14.75 0.42 -29.42
N PRO A 122 -15.43 0.10 -30.55
CA PRO A 122 -14.94 -0.87 -31.53
C PRO A 122 -13.84 -0.33 -32.46
N VAL A 123 -13.50 0.97 -32.43
CA VAL A 123 -12.45 1.54 -33.30
C VAL A 123 -11.08 1.23 -32.73
N VAL A 124 -10.28 0.47 -33.49
CA VAL A 124 -8.87 0.20 -33.17
C VAL A 124 -8.07 1.50 -33.30
N ALA A 125 -7.70 2.08 -32.16
CA ALA A 125 -6.92 3.30 -32.05
C ALA A 125 -5.63 3.03 -31.26
N ASP A 126 -4.49 2.90 -31.95
CA ASP A 126 -3.20 2.82 -31.25
C ASP A 126 -2.87 4.18 -30.61
N ILE A 127 -2.74 4.18 -29.28
CA ILE A 127 -2.41 5.36 -28.49
C ILE A 127 -1.01 5.90 -28.79
N ASN A 128 -0.09 5.08 -29.32
CA ASN A 128 1.27 5.49 -29.68
C ASN A 128 1.28 6.37 -30.94
N ASP A 129 0.40 6.05 -31.88
CA ASP A 129 0.20 6.73 -33.15
C ASP A 129 -0.46 8.12 -33.02
N MET A 130 -0.97 8.45 -31.82
CA MET A 130 -1.49 9.78 -31.47
C MET A 130 -0.37 10.81 -31.24
N VAL A 131 -0.59 12.05 -31.68
CA VAL A 131 0.42 13.12 -31.55
C VAL A 131 0.30 13.83 -30.21
N LEU A 132 1.32 13.70 -29.35
CA LEU A 132 1.40 14.43 -28.08
C LEU A 132 1.75 15.92 -28.29
N ARG A 133 1.05 16.80 -27.57
CA ARG A 133 1.24 18.25 -27.60
C ARG A 133 1.20 18.89 -26.22
N ASN A 134 2.01 19.94 -26.05
CA ASN A 134 1.90 20.87 -24.94
C ASN A 134 0.89 21.97 -25.31
N ALA A 135 -0.21 22.03 -24.57
CA ALA A 135 -1.34 22.92 -24.74
C ALA A 135 -1.30 24.15 -23.78
N THR A 136 -0.24 24.25 -22.97
CA THR A 136 -0.15 25.21 -21.87
C THR A 136 -0.24 26.66 -22.35
N ASN A 137 -1.06 27.47 -21.68
CA ASN A 137 -1.36 28.87 -22.02
C ASN A 137 -1.89 29.10 -23.46
N GLY A 138 -2.37 28.05 -24.14
CA GLY A 138 -2.83 28.14 -25.53
C GLY A 138 -1.70 28.10 -26.58
N GLY A 139 -0.45 27.86 -26.16
CA GLY A 139 0.55 27.31 -27.07
C GLY A 139 0.11 25.91 -27.53
N TRP A 140 0.51 25.49 -28.73
CA TRP A 140 0.08 24.21 -29.32
C TRP A 140 1.26 23.40 -29.89
N MET A 141 2.31 23.28 -29.08
CA MET A 141 3.61 22.75 -29.51
C MET A 141 3.57 21.22 -29.57
N LYS A 142 4.05 20.60 -30.67
CA LYS A 142 4.33 19.16 -30.68
C LYS A 142 5.44 18.88 -29.67
N ILE A 143 5.27 17.83 -28.86
CA ILE A 143 6.34 17.30 -28.02
C ILE A 143 7.07 16.23 -28.83
N ASP A 144 8.39 16.25 -28.74
CA ASP A 144 9.21 15.13 -29.17
C ASP A 144 9.09 14.01 -28.13
N SER A 145 8.38 12.93 -28.48
CA SER A 145 8.15 11.78 -27.60
C SER A 145 9.42 10.99 -27.31
N ASP A 146 10.51 11.26 -28.04
CA ASP A 146 11.70 10.43 -28.03
C ASP A 146 12.88 11.19 -27.39
N SER A 147 12.67 12.48 -27.05
CA SER A 147 13.67 13.36 -26.43
C SER A 147 13.83 13.15 -24.93
N ASP A 148 15.09 13.05 -24.49
CA ASP A 148 15.47 13.05 -23.07
C ASP A 148 15.59 14.46 -22.45
N GLU A 149 15.28 15.52 -23.20
CA GLU A 149 15.22 16.87 -22.63
C GLU A 149 14.03 17.01 -21.66
N SER A 150 14.25 17.73 -20.56
CA SER A 150 13.22 18.03 -19.56
C SER A 150 12.05 18.79 -20.18
N CYS A 151 10.85 18.22 -20.09
CA CYS A 151 9.63 18.75 -20.72
C CYS A 151 9.24 20.15 -20.19
N PHE A 152 9.72 20.54 -19.01
CA PHE A 152 9.46 21.86 -18.42
C PHE A 152 10.68 22.79 -18.47
N GLY A 153 11.88 22.28 -18.80
CA GLY A 153 13.13 23.03 -18.74
C GLY A 153 13.30 23.77 -17.41
N THR A 154 13.52 25.09 -17.47
CA THR A 154 13.66 25.94 -16.27
C THR A 154 12.34 26.54 -15.76
N THR A 155 11.17 26.14 -16.27
CA THR A 155 9.87 26.80 -15.98
C THR A 155 9.51 26.84 -14.49
N PHE A 156 9.87 25.79 -13.74
CA PHE A 156 9.61 25.68 -12.31
C PHE A 156 10.84 26.01 -11.44
N LEU A 157 11.85 26.68 -12.02
CA LEU A 157 13.08 27.05 -11.35
C LEU A 157 13.17 28.57 -11.17
N LYS A 158 13.61 29.01 -9.98
CA LYS A 158 13.96 30.42 -9.74
C LYS A 158 15.26 30.57 -8.94
N PRO A 159 15.98 31.69 -9.04
CA PRO A 159 17.13 31.98 -8.19
C PRO A 159 16.77 31.90 -6.69
N ASN A 160 17.62 31.22 -5.92
CA ASN A 160 17.46 31.08 -4.49
C ASN A 160 17.87 32.37 -3.76
N ALA A 161 16.90 33.22 -3.43
CA ALA A 161 17.11 34.50 -2.75
C ALA A 161 17.89 34.43 -1.41
N ARG A 162 18.14 33.24 -0.84
CA ARG A 162 18.98 33.04 0.35
C ARG A 162 20.47 32.83 0.03
N LYS A 163 20.84 32.63 -1.23
CA LYS A 163 22.21 32.36 -1.67
C LYS A 163 22.63 33.36 -2.75
N LYS A 164 23.88 33.85 -2.66
CA LYS A 164 24.48 34.75 -3.65
C LYS A 164 25.10 34.03 -4.86
N ASP A 165 25.05 32.71 -4.88
CA ASP A 165 25.63 31.85 -5.92
C ASP A 165 24.75 31.73 -7.19
N GLY A 166 23.58 32.39 -7.22
CA GLY A 166 22.62 32.30 -8.32
C GLY A 166 21.91 30.94 -8.44
N SER A 167 22.18 29.98 -7.52
CA SER A 167 21.66 28.62 -7.63
C SER A 167 20.13 28.60 -7.66
N LEU A 168 19.59 27.82 -8.57
CA LEU A 168 18.15 27.70 -8.75
C LEU A 168 17.53 26.79 -7.68
N VAL A 169 16.26 27.01 -7.37
CA VAL A 169 15.40 26.14 -6.53
C VAL A 169 14.02 25.99 -7.15
N PHE A 170 13.35 24.88 -6.83
CA PHE A 170 11.98 24.61 -7.27
C PHE A 170 11.00 25.68 -6.76
N TYR A 171 10.08 26.08 -7.62
CA TYR A 171 9.02 27.02 -7.30
C TYR A 171 7.82 26.89 -8.25
N THR A 172 6.63 26.68 -7.69
CA THR A 172 5.36 26.84 -8.39
C THR A 172 4.91 28.30 -8.30
N PRO A 173 4.74 29.04 -9.42
CA PRO A 173 4.21 30.40 -9.37
C PRO A 173 2.73 30.40 -8.96
N ALA A 174 2.37 31.25 -8.00
CA ALA A 174 1.03 31.22 -7.37
C ALA A 174 -0.14 31.42 -8.35
N ASN A 175 0.09 32.15 -9.44
CA ASN A 175 -0.90 32.44 -10.48
C ASN A 175 -0.69 31.60 -11.77
N MET A 176 0.15 30.56 -11.72
CA MET A 176 0.39 29.70 -12.88
C MET A 176 -0.82 28.80 -13.13
N LYS A 177 -1.40 28.90 -14.33
CA LYS A 177 -2.32 27.87 -14.84
C LYS A 177 -1.56 26.54 -14.90
N LEU A 178 -2.16 25.48 -14.35
CA LEU A 178 -1.61 24.13 -14.42
C LEU A 178 -1.24 23.80 -15.88
N PRO A 179 -0.06 23.22 -16.15
CA PRO A 179 0.29 22.79 -17.49
C PRO A 179 -0.78 21.86 -18.07
N VAL A 180 -0.98 21.97 -19.38
CA VAL A 180 -2.00 21.20 -20.11
C VAL A 180 -1.32 20.44 -21.23
N PHE A 181 -1.63 19.16 -21.35
CA PHE A 181 -1.13 18.28 -22.38
C PHE A 181 -2.28 17.59 -23.11
N GLY A 182 -2.07 17.29 -24.38
CA GLY A 182 -3.08 16.68 -25.24
C GLY A 182 -2.51 15.60 -26.13
N LEU A 183 -3.21 14.46 -26.22
CA LEU A 183 -3.06 13.54 -27.35
C LEU A 183 -4.07 13.94 -28.43
N VAL A 184 -3.59 14.08 -29.67
CA VAL A 184 -4.42 14.35 -30.84
C VAL A 184 -4.59 13.08 -31.65
N PHE A 185 -5.84 12.74 -31.98
CA PHE A 185 -6.16 11.63 -32.88
C PHE A 185 -5.52 11.81 -34.26
N GLN A 186 -5.30 10.70 -34.99
CA GLN A 186 -5.10 10.76 -36.42
C GLN A 186 -6.46 10.94 -37.15
N GLN A 187 -6.45 11.58 -38.33
CA GLN A 187 -7.68 11.93 -39.04
C GLN A 187 -8.48 10.71 -39.50
N ASN A 188 -7.81 9.64 -39.96
CA ASN A 188 -8.42 8.35 -40.30
C ASN A 188 -9.17 7.73 -39.11
N VAL A 189 -8.53 7.65 -37.94
CA VAL A 189 -9.13 7.09 -36.73
C VAL A 189 -10.32 7.95 -36.28
N TRP A 190 -10.19 9.27 -36.30
CA TRP A 190 -11.27 10.18 -35.92
C TRP A 190 -12.48 10.09 -36.86
N ASN A 191 -12.26 10.06 -38.18
CA ASN A 191 -13.34 9.92 -39.16
C ASN A 191 -14.12 8.61 -38.97
N GLU A 192 -13.47 7.54 -38.50
CA GLU A 192 -14.11 6.24 -38.23
C GLU A 192 -14.93 6.28 -36.92
N ILE A 193 -14.44 6.98 -35.89
CA ILE A 193 -15.20 7.27 -34.66
C ILE A 193 -16.44 8.12 -35.01
N GLU A 194 -16.30 9.15 -35.84
CA GLU A 194 -17.44 9.95 -36.35
C GLU A 194 -18.44 9.07 -37.11
N ARG A 195 -17.98 8.19 -38.03
CA ARG A 195 -18.83 7.26 -38.78
C ARG A 195 -19.66 6.36 -37.85
N ILE A 196 -19.02 5.75 -36.85
CA ILE A 196 -19.70 4.83 -35.93
C ILE A 196 -20.67 5.58 -35.00
N HIS A 197 -20.34 6.80 -34.56
CA HIS A 197 -21.28 7.63 -33.81
C HIS A 197 -22.49 8.07 -34.66
N GLU A 198 -22.30 8.45 -35.92
CA GLU A 198 -23.42 8.71 -36.84
C GLU A 198 -24.28 7.46 -37.08
N GLU A 199 -23.66 6.29 -37.26
CA GLU A 199 -24.38 5.02 -37.40
C GLU A 199 -25.12 4.59 -36.12
N GLN A 200 -24.64 4.93 -34.92
CA GLN A 200 -25.40 4.71 -33.69
C GLN A 200 -26.56 5.70 -33.53
N LEU A 201 -26.38 6.97 -33.94
CA LEU A 201 -27.40 8.02 -33.84
C LEU A 201 -28.51 7.91 -34.89
N TYR A 202 -28.20 7.41 -36.09
CA TYR A 202 -29.14 7.33 -37.22
C TYR A 202 -29.44 5.89 -37.68
N GLY A 203 -28.56 4.93 -37.40
CA GLY A 203 -28.74 3.51 -37.73
C GLY A 203 -29.61 2.74 -36.74
N GLN A 204 -30.03 3.35 -35.62
CA GLN A 204 -31.31 3.02 -34.99
C GLN A 204 -32.47 3.47 -35.90
N ASP A 205 -32.59 2.82 -37.06
CA ASP A 205 -33.68 3.02 -38.01
C ASP A 205 -34.99 2.68 -37.30
N ILE A 206 -35.70 3.74 -36.88
CA ILE A 206 -36.85 3.62 -35.99
C ILE A 206 -37.86 2.76 -36.73
N GLN A 207 -38.16 1.57 -36.18
CA GLN A 207 -39.29 0.78 -36.63
C GLN A 207 -40.61 1.47 -36.22
N ILE A 208 -40.90 2.58 -36.91
CA ILE A 208 -42.21 3.22 -37.00
C ILE A 208 -43.10 2.18 -37.68
N GLY A 209 -43.66 1.30 -36.84
CA GLY A 209 -44.25 0.04 -37.29
C GLY A 209 -45.20 0.28 -38.45
N ARG A 210 -44.93 -0.39 -39.59
CA ARG A 210 -45.76 -0.29 -40.79
C ARG A 210 -47.23 -0.39 -40.36
N PRO A 211 -48.08 0.61 -40.61
CA PRO A 211 -49.44 0.62 -40.10
C PRO A 211 -50.15 -0.64 -40.60
N VAL A 212 -50.52 -1.51 -39.66
CA VAL A 212 -50.99 -2.87 -39.95
C VAL A 212 -52.18 -2.77 -40.89
N VAL A 213 -51.98 -3.18 -42.15
CA VAL A 213 -53.01 -3.09 -43.19
C VAL A 213 -54.15 -4.03 -42.80
N PRO A 214 -55.34 -3.52 -42.45
CA PRO A 214 -56.40 -4.37 -41.92
C PRO A 214 -56.85 -5.36 -43.00
N SER A 215 -56.80 -6.65 -42.66
CA SER A 215 -57.18 -7.76 -43.54
C SER A 215 -58.59 -7.56 -44.09
N LYS A 216 -58.76 -7.68 -45.41
CA LYS A 216 -60.02 -7.40 -46.12
C LYS A 216 -61.20 -8.21 -45.52
N PRO A 217 -62.23 -7.58 -44.94
CA PRO A 217 -63.38 -8.30 -44.39
C PRO A 217 -64.21 -8.96 -45.50
N SER A 218 -64.74 -10.15 -45.22
CA SER A 218 -65.54 -10.93 -46.18
C SER A 218 -66.90 -10.28 -46.44
N LYS A 219 -67.35 -10.31 -47.71
CA LYS A 219 -68.59 -9.64 -48.13
C LYS A 219 -69.83 -10.38 -47.63
N ARG A 220 -70.57 -9.81 -46.67
CA ARG A 220 -72.03 -10.03 -46.51
C ARG A 220 -72.81 -8.71 -46.59
N LYS A 221 -74.12 -8.83 -46.83
CA LYS A 221 -74.93 -7.83 -47.56
C LYS A 221 -75.65 -6.82 -46.65
N ALA A 222 -75.53 -5.52 -47.00
CA ALA A 222 -76.54 -4.45 -46.86
C ALA A 222 -77.03 -4.08 -45.42
N SER A 223 -77.61 -2.91 -45.14
CA SER A 223 -78.18 -1.87 -46.02
C SER A 223 -78.22 -0.47 -45.35
N LYS A 224 -78.46 0.59 -46.15
CA LYS A 224 -78.86 1.97 -45.77
C LYS A 224 -77.78 2.80 -45.02
N ALA A 225 -77.20 3.86 -45.60
CA ALA A 225 -77.75 5.22 -45.84
C ALA A 225 -77.67 6.13 -44.58
N SER A 226 -77.35 7.43 -44.64
CA SER A 226 -77.31 8.36 -45.79
C SER A 226 -76.31 9.55 -45.65
N ASN A 227 -75.84 10.04 -46.81
CA ASN A 227 -75.64 11.45 -47.22
C ASN A 227 -74.92 12.53 -46.36
N ILE A 228 -73.92 13.14 -47.04
CA ILE A 228 -73.75 14.61 -47.26
C ILE A 228 -72.89 15.45 -46.26
N ARG A 229 -71.58 15.53 -46.58
CA ARG A 229 -70.89 16.73 -47.13
C ARG A 229 -70.54 17.95 -46.22
N ASN A 230 -69.23 18.05 -45.88
CA ASN A 230 -68.40 19.29 -45.82
C ASN A 230 -68.64 20.33 -44.67
N PRO A 231 -67.74 21.33 -44.46
CA PRO A 231 -66.31 21.47 -44.83
C PRO A 231 -65.35 22.09 -43.74
N ARG A 232 -64.04 22.01 -44.02
CA ARG A 232 -62.95 23.02 -43.83
C ARG A 232 -62.90 23.98 -42.59
N LYS A 233 -61.67 24.02 -42.03
CA LYS A 233 -60.76 25.20 -41.80
C LYS A 233 -60.69 25.96 -40.45
N MET A 234 -59.44 26.39 -40.17
CA MET A 234 -58.95 27.57 -39.41
C MET A 234 -58.82 27.55 -37.87
N ALA A 235 -57.55 27.44 -37.43
CA ALA A 235 -56.77 28.46 -36.69
C ALA A 235 -56.99 28.80 -35.18
N ARG A 236 -55.83 28.81 -34.48
CA ARG A 236 -55.37 29.74 -33.42
C ARG A 236 -55.96 29.72 -31.98
N LYS A 237 -55.01 29.66 -31.03
CA LYS A 237 -54.86 30.43 -29.76
C LYS A 237 -55.54 29.98 -28.44
N SER A 238 -54.71 30.10 -27.37
CA SER A 238 -55.00 30.56 -25.98
C SER A 238 -55.77 29.69 -24.98
N GLY A 239 -55.51 29.95 -23.68
CA GLY A 239 -55.97 29.18 -22.50
C GLY A 239 -54.91 28.13 -22.12
N GLU A 240 -54.15 28.19 -21.02
CA GLU A 240 -54.30 28.79 -19.67
C GLU A 240 -55.27 28.06 -18.72
N ARG A 241 -54.79 27.81 -17.49
CA ARG A 241 -55.47 27.42 -16.23
C ARG A 241 -55.67 25.93 -15.89
N SER A 242 -54.95 25.56 -14.83
CA SER A 242 -55.40 24.82 -13.62
C SER A 242 -56.14 23.48 -13.75
N TYR A 243 -55.63 22.49 -13.02
CA TYR A 243 -56.46 21.52 -12.32
C TYR A 243 -56.11 21.47 -10.83
N GLN A 244 -57.12 21.18 -10.00
CA GLN A 244 -56.98 21.01 -8.55
C GLN A 244 -57.11 19.52 -8.17
N ARG A 245 -56.62 19.18 -6.97
CA ARG A 245 -57.27 18.27 -6.00
C ARG A 245 -57.45 16.78 -6.38
N ALA A 246 -56.71 15.95 -5.65
CA ALA A 246 -57.22 14.69 -5.09
C ALA A 246 -56.90 14.66 -3.58
N GLN A 247 -57.65 13.89 -2.79
CA GLN A 247 -57.50 13.79 -1.32
C GLN A 247 -57.63 12.33 -0.86
N SER A 248 -56.79 11.91 0.10
CA SER A 248 -56.98 10.73 0.96
C SER A 248 -56.02 10.86 2.15
N GLU A 249 -56.44 11.36 3.31
CA GLU A 249 -57.23 10.72 4.38
C GLU A 249 -56.46 9.70 5.25
N ARG A 250 -56.39 10.01 6.56
CA ARG A 250 -56.23 9.13 7.74
C ARG A 250 -54.83 8.53 8.00
N SER A 251 -54.37 8.38 9.25
CA SER A 251 -54.94 8.82 10.55
C SER A 251 -53.94 8.69 11.72
N ASN A 252 -54.24 9.40 12.82
CA ASN A 252 -53.72 9.25 14.18
C ASN A 252 -52.29 9.75 14.46
N GLU A 253 -52.19 10.99 14.93
CA GLU A 253 -51.21 11.42 15.93
C GLU A 253 -51.91 11.62 17.29
N SER A 254 -51.14 11.68 18.37
CA SER A 254 -51.60 12.04 19.72
C SER A 254 -50.68 13.09 20.33
N GLU A 255 -51.21 14.27 20.65
CA GLU A 255 -50.45 15.37 21.25
C GLU A 255 -49.87 15.00 22.62
N PRO A 256 -48.80 15.68 23.05
CA PRO A 256 -49.05 16.82 23.93
C PRO A 256 -48.21 18.09 23.61
N GLN A 257 -48.82 19.27 23.81
CA GLN A 257 -48.14 20.57 23.90
C GLN A 257 -47.77 20.91 25.38
N PRO A 258 -47.18 22.09 25.67
CA PRO A 258 -45.83 22.54 25.31
C PRO A 258 -45.02 22.90 26.59
N PRO A 259 -43.92 23.64 26.51
CA PRO A 259 -44.01 25.01 27.05
C PRO A 259 -43.16 26.10 26.35
N SER A 260 -43.42 27.34 26.79
CA SER A 260 -42.59 28.56 26.71
C SER A 260 -42.22 29.11 25.32
N GLU A 261 -42.91 30.21 25.01
CA GLU A 261 -42.48 31.31 24.15
C GLU A 261 -41.01 31.72 24.42
N PHE A 262 -40.27 32.02 23.37
CA PHE A 262 -39.43 33.22 23.36
C PHE A 262 -39.42 33.84 21.96
N ASP A 263 -39.41 35.16 21.92
CA ASP A 263 -39.84 35.97 20.77
C ASP A 263 -38.71 36.92 20.34
N TRP A 264 -38.38 36.90 19.04
CA TRP A 264 -37.64 37.95 18.34
C TRP A 264 -37.92 37.87 16.83
N ASP A 265 -38.78 38.78 16.39
CA ASP A 265 -39.05 39.12 15.00
C ASP A 265 -37.87 39.87 14.33
N GLU A 266 -37.96 40.05 13.01
CA GLU A 266 -37.09 40.90 12.15
C GLU A 266 -35.60 40.47 11.97
N GLN A 267 -34.96 40.67 10.82
CA GLN A 267 -35.41 41.26 9.54
C GLN A 267 -34.69 40.55 8.37
N VAL A 268 -35.38 40.36 7.25
CA VAL A 268 -34.79 39.88 5.99
C VAL A 268 -35.09 40.90 4.90
N ASP A 269 -34.04 41.52 4.38
CA ASP A 269 -34.04 42.24 3.10
C ASP A 269 -32.84 41.74 2.28
N GLY A 270 -33.06 41.54 0.98
CA GLY A 270 -32.00 41.16 0.04
C GLY A 270 -31.37 42.40 -0.61
N TRP A 271 -30.76 42.21 -1.77
CA TRP A 271 -30.97 42.95 -3.04
C TRP A 271 -29.88 42.55 -4.04
N GLU A 272 -30.18 42.64 -5.33
CA GLU A 272 -29.35 42.09 -6.41
C GLU A 272 -28.33 43.11 -6.98
N GLU A 273 -27.37 42.59 -7.74
CA GLU A 273 -26.50 43.20 -8.77
C GLU A 273 -26.40 44.74 -8.89
N HIS A 274 -25.16 45.27 -8.88
CA HIS A 274 -24.60 45.96 -10.07
C HIS A 274 -23.08 46.21 -9.98
N GLU A 275 -22.47 46.53 -11.13
CA GLU A 275 -21.02 46.72 -11.34
C GLU A 275 -20.49 48.17 -11.11
N HIS A 276 -19.16 48.30 -11.27
CA HIS A 276 -18.35 49.49 -11.64
C HIS A 276 -17.78 50.44 -10.56
N ILE A 277 -16.44 50.54 -10.58
CA ILE A 277 -15.60 51.74 -10.30
C ILE A 277 -15.50 52.08 -8.78
N GLU A 278 -14.36 52.48 -8.19
CA GLU A 278 -13.21 53.24 -8.70
C GLU A 278 -11.83 52.77 -8.19
N ARG A 279 -10.74 53.38 -8.70
CA ARG A 279 -9.38 53.24 -8.14
C ARG A 279 -9.16 54.25 -7.02
N GLN A 280 -8.36 53.89 -6.01
CA GLN A 280 -7.46 54.86 -5.35
C GLN A 280 -6.05 54.27 -5.26
N HIS A 281 -5.04 55.11 -5.47
CA HIS A 281 -3.65 54.84 -5.11
C HIS A 281 -3.47 55.23 -3.64
N GLU A 282 -2.57 54.54 -2.94
CA GLU A 282 -1.80 55.15 -1.87
C GLU A 282 -0.33 55.15 -2.30
N GLU A 283 0.29 56.32 -2.22
CA GLU A 283 1.70 56.56 -2.55
C GLU A 283 2.43 56.75 -1.21
N ASP A 284 3.41 55.88 -0.92
CA ASP A 284 4.22 55.97 0.30
C ASP A 284 5.63 56.45 -0.11
N GLU A 285 5.90 57.74 0.08
CA GLU A 285 7.18 58.41 -0.23
C GLU A 285 8.16 58.38 0.96
N GLY A 286 9.46 58.27 0.67
CA GLY A 286 10.57 58.47 1.64
C GLY A 286 11.30 57.17 2.01
N GLU A 287 12.63 57.06 1.91
CA GLU A 287 13.64 58.06 2.25
C GLU A 287 14.74 58.22 1.19
N GLU A 288 15.09 59.47 0.92
CA GLU A 288 16.22 59.88 0.09
C GLU A 288 17.49 60.00 0.94
N ILE A 289 18.57 59.29 0.58
CA ILE A 289 19.88 59.40 1.25
C ILE A 289 20.93 59.77 0.20
N GLU A 290 21.40 61.01 0.27
CA GLU A 290 22.51 61.54 -0.54
C GLU A 290 23.74 60.64 -0.49
N ARG A 291 24.40 60.45 -1.64
CA ARG A 291 25.83 60.09 -1.71
C ARG A 291 26.54 60.97 -2.70
N GLN A 292 27.68 61.49 -2.26
CA GLN A 292 28.41 62.57 -2.90
C GLN A 292 29.26 62.06 -4.07
N ASP A 293 29.43 62.91 -5.09
CA ASP A 293 30.46 62.74 -6.11
C ASP A 293 31.87 62.76 -5.48
N VAL A 294 32.61 61.67 -5.68
CA VAL A 294 34.08 61.72 -5.78
C VAL A 294 34.46 60.81 -6.95
N GLY A 295 34.75 61.39 -8.10
CA GLY A 295 35.30 60.66 -9.24
C GLY A 295 36.82 60.58 -9.15
N GLU A 296 37.38 59.42 -9.49
CA GLU A 296 38.80 59.27 -9.79
C GLU A 296 38.98 58.36 -11.02
N GLU A 297 39.80 58.81 -11.96
CA GLU A 297 40.01 58.20 -13.28
C GLU A 297 41.32 57.38 -13.27
N TYR A 298 41.25 56.07 -13.51
CA TYR A 298 42.44 55.24 -13.71
C TYR A 298 42.27 54.21 -14.83
N LYS A 299 43.37 53.95 -15.55
CA LYS A 299 43.48 53.02 -16.68
C LYS A 299 44.43 51.87 -16.39
N SER A 300 44.02 50.67 -16.77
CA SER A 300 44.81 49.47 -17.11
C SER A 300 43.77 48.44 -17.59
N GLU A 301 43.70 47.94 -18.83
CA GLU A 301 44.73 47.46 -19.79
C GLU A 301 45.57 46.29 -19.24
N GLU A 302 45.40 45.14 -19.91
CA GLU A 302 46.28 43.97 -20.01
C GLU A 302 46.65 43.17 -18.73
N ASP A 303 45.83 42.17 -18.35
CA ASP A 303 46.32 40.79 -18.16
C ASP A 303 45.19 39.72 -18.13
N GLU A 304 45.03 38.94 -19.20
CA GLU A 304 44.14 37.74 -19.26
C GLU A 304 44.85 36.54 -19.93
N GLY A 305 46.19 36.53 -19.94
CA GLY A 305 46.98 35.66 -20.85
C GLY A 305 47.43 34.30 -20.30
N GLU A 306 47.39 34.06 -18.99
CA GLU A 306 48.10 32.93 -18.37
C GLU A 306 47.20 31.81 -17.80
N GLU A 307 45.98 32.10 -17.33
CA GLU A 307 45.18 31.11 -16.59
C GLU A 307 44.71 29.93 -17.46
N GLU A 308 44.26 30.20 -18.70
CA GLU A 308 43.77 29.17 -19.65
C GLU A 308 44.87 28.16 -20.04
N ARG A 309 46.15 28.60 -20.04
CA ARG A 309 47.31 27.74 -20.35
C ARG A 309 47.62 26.75 -19.22
N SER A 310 47.21 27.03 -17.99
CA SER A 310 47.36 26.09 -16.87
C SER A 310 46.43 24.88 -17.03
N TYR A 311 45.20 25.12 -17.47
CA TYR A 311 44.15 24.11 -17.59
C TYR A 311 44.43 23.08 -18.69
N GLN A 312 44.92 23.54 -19.86
CA GLN A 312 45.24 22.64 -20.97
C GLN A 312 46.43 21.71 -20.67
N ARG A 313 47.44 22.18 -19.91
CA ARG A 313 48.56 21.31 -19.48
C ARG A 313 48.07 20.20 -18.55
N ALA A 314 47.20 20.51 -17.59
CA ALA A 314 46.69 19.53 -16.63
C ALA A 314 45.88 18.38 -17.27
N GLN A 315 45.24 18.60 -18.42
CA GLN A 315 44.59 17.52 -19.18
C GLN A 315 45.58 16.67 -19.98
N SER A 316 46.68 17.26 -20.47
CA SER A 316 47.69 16.56 -21.28
C SER A 316 48.53 15.52 -20.52
N GLU A 317 48.59 15.61 -19.18
CA GLU A 317 49.41 14.73 -18.33
C GLU A 317 48.62 13.49 -17.83
N ARG A 318 47.31 13.40 -18.07
CA ARG A 318 46.44 12.28 -17.62
C ARG A 318 46.30 11.11 -18.59
N SER A 319 46.92 11.17 -19.77
CA SER A 319 46.71 10.22 -20.88
C SER A 319 47.74 9.09 -20.98
N ASN A 320 48.59 8.89 -19.97
CA ASN A 320 49.78 8.03 -20.06
C ASN A 320 50.00 7.04 -18.89
N GLU A 321 49.01 6.82 -18.02
CA GLU A 321 49.05 5.72 -17.04
C GLU A 321 48.08 4.61 -17.44
N SER A 322 48.61 3.40 -17.64
CA SER A 322 47.84 2.22 -18.08
C SER A 322 47.36 1.41 -16.87
N GLU A 323 46.06 1.46 -16.59
CA GLU A 323 45.44 0.62 -15.55
C GLU A 323 45.40 -0.88 -15.96
N PRO A 324 45.52 -1.82 -15.00
CA PRO A 324 45.37 -3.24 -15.26
C PRO A 324 43.89 -3.62 -15.46
N GLN A 325 43.60 -4.52 -16.41
CA GLN A 325 42.23 -4.95 -16.67
C GLN A 325 41.63 -5.76 -15.50
N PRO A 326 40.34 -5.58 -15.17
CA PRO A 326 39.59 -6.49 -14.31
C PRO A 326 39.38 -7.85 -15.01
N PRO A 327 39.06 -8.93 -14.25
CA PRO A 327 38.63 -10.19 -14.84
C PRO A 327 37.29 -10.03 -15.56
N SER A 328 37.01 -10.94 -16.51
CA SER A 328 35.78 -10.95 -17.30
C SER A 328 34.53 -10.98 -16.42
N GLU A 329 33.70 -9.94 -16.55
CA GLU A 329 32.37 -9.86 -15.96
C GLU A 329 31.45 -10.92 -16.60
N PHE A 330 30.47 -11.41 -15.84
CA PHE A 330 29.55 -12.44 -16.30
C PHE A 330 28.37 -11.75 -16.98
N ASP A 331 28.21 -11.98 -18.28
CA ASP A 331 27.20 -11.29 -19.09
C ASP A 331 25.80 -11.82 -18.75
N TRP A 332 24.89 -10.91 -18.39
CA TRP A 332 23.51 -11.23 -18.00
C TRP A 332 22.48 -10.74 -19.03
N ASP A 333 22.85 -9.82 -19.92
CA ASP A 333 21.92 -9.21 -20.87
C ASP A 333 21.50 -10.25 -21.94
N GLU A 334 22.41 -11.15 -22.34
CA GLU A 334 22.16 -12.26 -23.27
C GLU A 334 21.09 -13.27 -22.79
N GLN A 335 20.67 -13.21 -21.51
CA GLN A 335 19.62 -14.08 -20.96
C GLN A 335 18.22 -13.43 -20.93
N VAL A 336 18.11 -12.10 -21.12
CA VAL A 336 16.83 -11.38 -21.12
C VAL A 336 16.19 -11.40 -22.52
N ASP A 337 16.97 -11.15 -23.57
CA ASP A 337 16.50 -11.20 -24.98
C ASP A 337 15.86 -12.57 -25.32
N GLY A 338 16.43 -13.65 -24.77
CA GLY A 338 15.92 -15.02 -24.93
C GLY A 338 14.59 -15.34 -24.22
N TRP A 339 14.04 -14.42 -23.41
CA TRP A 339 12.67 -14.52 -22.89
C TRP A 339 11.66 -13.86 -23.84
N GLU A 340 11.97 -12.68 -24.39
CA GLU A 340 11.08 -11.99 -25.34
C GLU A 340 10.90 -12.79 -26.64
N GLU A 341 11.97 -13.42 -27.14
CA GLU A 341 11.89 -14.33 -28.30
C GLU A 341 11.04 -15.58 -27.99
N ARG A 342 10.99 -16.02 -26.73
CA ARG A 342 10.20 -17.18 -26.30
C ARG A 342 8.70 -16.89 -26.25
N GLU A 343 8.31 -15.77 -25.63
CA GLU A 343 6.92 -15.31 -25.66
C GLU A 343 6.44 -15.11 -27.10
N HIS A 344 7.29 -14.57 -27.99
CA HIS A 344 6.92 -14.36 -29.39
C HIS A 344 6.69 -15.69 -30.14
N ILE A 345 7.40 -16.76 -29.81
CA ILE A 345 7.21 -18.09 -30.41
C ILE A 345 5.94 -18.77 -29.89
N GLU A 346 5.67 -18.73 -28.57
CA GLU A 346 4.45 -19.32 -28.00
C GLU A 346 3.19 -18.59 -28.51
N ARG A 347 3.23 -17.26 -28.59
CA ARG A 347 2.13 -16.43 -29.11
C ARG A 347 1.82 -16.69 -30.60
N GLN A 348 2.80 -17.08 -31.41
CA GLN A 348 2.55 -17.52 -32.79
C GLN A 348 1.95 -18.93 -32.87
N HIS A 349 2.30 -19.82 -31.93
CA HIS A 349 1.75 -21.18 -31.91
C HIS A 349 0.27 -21.22 -31.52
N GLU A 350 -0.18 -20.31 -30.63
CA GLU A 350 -1.61 -20.15 -30.30
C GLU A 350 -2.42 -19.56 -31.45
N GLU A 351 -1.85 -18.65 -32.27
CA GLU A 351 -2.51 -18.10 -33.46
C GLU A 351 -2.70 -19.17 -34.56
N ASP A 352 -1.68 -20.00 -34.84
CA ASP A 352 -1.75 -21.07 -35.83
C ASP A 352 -2.73 -22.20 -35.42
N GLU A 353 -2.79 -22.59 -34.14
CA GLU A 353 -3.76 -23.60 -33.66
C GLU A 353 -5.21 -23.07 -33.63
N GLY A 354 -5.40 -21.75 -33.58
CA GLY A 354 -6.71 -21.11 -33.69
C GLY A 354 -7.37 -21.24 -35.08
N GLU A 355 -6.58 -21.11 -36.17
CA GLU A 355 -7.13 -21.14 -37.54
C GLU A 355 -7.57 -22.54 -38.03
N GLU A 356 -7.03 -23.63 -37.49
CA GLU A 356 -7.33 -24.98 -37.99
C GLU A 356 -8.70 -25.51 -37.51
N ILE A 357 -9.21 -25.01 -36.37
CA ILE A 357 -10.48 -25.46 -35.78
C ILE A 357 -11.72 -24.89 -36.51
N GLU A 358 -11.66 -23.65 -37.04
CA GLU A 358 -12.84 -22.98 -37.62
C GLU A 358 -13.21 -23.44 -39.05
N ARG A 359 -12.60 -24.53 -39.56
CA ARG A 359 -12.81 -25.03 -40.94
C ARG A 359 -13.60 -26.34 -41.07
N GLN A 360 -14.19 -26.85 -39.98
CA GLN A 360 -15.00 -28.09 -40.00
C GLN A 360 -16.38 -27.96 -39.35
N ASP A 361 -17.25 -27.06 -39.83
CA ASP A 361 -18.71 -27.27 -39.68
C ASP A 361 -19.58 -26.53 -40.73
N VAL A 362 -19.69 -27.09 -41.95
CA VAL A 362 -20.70 -26.66 -42.94
C VAL A 362 -21.37 -27.85 -43.63
N GLY A 363 -22.34 -28.44 -42.93
CA GLY A 363 -23.59 -28.92 -43.52
C GLY A 363 -23.72 -30.41 -43.86
N GLU A 364 -24.84 -30.98 -43.43
CA GLU A 364 -25.70 -31.75 -44.34
C GLU A 364 -27.19 -31.56 -43.98
N GLU A 365 -28.06 -31.34 -44.98
CA GLU A 365 -29.50 -31.18 -44.83
C GLU A 365 -30.20 -32.48 -45.25
N TYR A 366 -30.83 -33.20 -44.32
CA TYR A 366 -31.72 -34.31 -44.66
C TYR A 366 -33.05 -34.31 -43.90
N LYS A 367 -34.05 -34.92 -44.53
CA LYS A 367 -35.47 -34.94 -44.16
C LYS A 367 -35.94 -36.38 -43.93
N SER A 368 -37.16 -36.51 -43.41
CA SER A 368 -37.89 -37.76 -43.23
C SER A 368 -37.36 -38.63 -42.07
N GLU A 369 -38.15 -39.55 -41.49
CA GLU A 369 -39.52 -39.96 -41.84
C GLU A 369 -40.37 -40.21 -40.59
N GLU A 370 -41.66 -40.50 -40.77
CA GLU A 370 -42.59 -40.90 -39.70
C GLU A 370 -42.42 -42.39 -39.39
N ASP A 371 -42.55 -42.80 -38.12
CA ASP A 371 -43.02 -44.16 -37.80
C ASP A 371 -43.76 -44.21 -36.45
N GLU A 372 -44.73 -45.11 -36.32
CA GLU A 372 -45.61 -45.24 -35.16
C GLU A 372 -45.24 -46.48 -34.32
N GLY A 373 -45.40 -46.40 -32.98
CA GLY A 373 -45.06 -47.50 -32.08
C GLY A 373 -45.84 -47.44 -30.76
N GLU A 374 -46.96 -48.17 -30.70
CA GLU A 374 -47.76 -48.35 -29.49
C GLU A 374 -47.23 -49.51 -28.60
N GLU A 375 -47.94 -49.75 -27.49
CA GLU A 375 -47.78 -50.88 -26.55
C GLU A 375 -46.55 -50.87 -25.60
N SER A 376 -46.67 -51.21 -24.30
CA SER A 376 -47.87 -51.47 -23.48
C SER A 376 -47.58 -51.32 -21.96
N GLU A 377 -48.62 -51.56 -21.17
CA GLU A 377 -48.74 -51.55 -19.69
C GLU A 377 -47.84 -52.66 -19.03
N ASP A 378 -47.70 -52.86 -17.71
CA ASP A 378 -48.52 -52.51 -16.55
C ASP A 378 -47.78 -52.74 -15.18
N VAL A 379 -48.43 -52.36 -14.05
CA VAL A 379 -48.25 -52.71 -12.61
C VAL A 379 -46.85 -52.85 -11.97
N GLY A 380 -46.63 -52.19 -10.82
CA GLY A 380 -45.48 -52.47 -9.93
C GLY A 380 -45.48 -51.78 -8.55
N GLU A 381 -46.61 -51.74 -7.82
CA GLU A 381 -46.71 -51.09 -6.50
C GLU A 381 -45.92 -51.79 -5.38
N GLY A 382 -45.44 -51.03 -4.37
CA GLY A 382 -44.82 -51.58 -3.16
C GLY A 382 -44.18 -50.53 -2.23
N GLU A 383 -44.87 -50.13 -1.17
CA GLU A 383 -44.41 -49.14 -0.17
C GLU A 383 -43.72 -49.80 1.07
N ASP A 384 -43.31 -48.92 1.99
CA ASP A 384 -43.10 -49.13 3.44
C ASP A 384 -41.75 -49.62 4.06
N GLN A 385 -40.97 -48.60 4.47
CA GLN A 385 -40.59 -48.28 5.88
C GLN A 385 -39.60 -49.16 6.70
N HIS A 386 -38.80 -48.44 7.51
CA HIS A 386 -38.01 -48.90 8.69
C HIS A 386 -36.79 -49.82 8.44
N ARG A 387 -35.69 -49.83 9.24
CA ARG A 387 -35.23 -49.02 10.40
C ARG A 387 -33.73 -49.36 10.70
N GLU A 388 -33.05 -48.50 11.49
CA GLU A 388 -31.81 -48.69 12.34
C GLU A 388 -31.24 -50.13 12.47
N GLU A 389 -29.97 -50.48 12.68
CA GLU A 389 -28.62 -49.89 12.88
C GLU A 389 -27.65 -51.12 13.07
N GLU A 390 -26.36 -50.92 13.45
CA GLU A 390 -25.42 -51.92 14.03
C GLU A 390 -25.16 -53.29 13.32
N GLU A 391 -23.98 -53.46 12.67
CA GLU A 391 -23.14 -54.69 12.82
C GLU A 391 -21.68 -54.51 12.28
N GLU A 392 -20.70 -54.19 13.14
CA GLU A 392 -19.26 -54.35 12.80
C GLU A 392 -18.35 -54.70 14.02
N ASP A 393 -18.73 -55.68 14.85
CA ASP A 393 -17.86 -56.22 15.93
C ASP A 393 -17.64 -57.75 15.85
N GLN A 394 -17.36 -58.28 14.65
CA GLN A 394 -17.03 -59.72 14.48
C GLN A 394 -15.86 -60.00 13.52
N ARG A 395 -14.62 -59.59 13.89
CA ARG A 395 -13.38 -60.26 13.38
C ARG A 395 -12.10 -60.04 14.20
N ARG A 396 -12.16 -60.11 15.53
CA ARG A 396 -10.96 -60.21 16.41
C ARG A 396 -10.95 -61.47 17.29
N LYS A 397 -10.24 -62.52 16.83
CA LYS A 397 -9.30 -63.41 17.57
C LYS A 397 -9.31 -64.87 17.06
N SER A 398 -8.18 -65.30 16.49
CA SER A 398 -7.65 -66.65 16.70
C SER A 398 -6.14 -66.67 16.43
N ALA A 399 -5.40 -67.36 17.30
CA ALA A 399 -3.98 -67.72 17.17
C ALA A 399 -3.88 -69.22 17.56
N ALA A 400 -2.78 -69.97 17.42
CA ALA A 400 -1.40 -69.67 17.02
C ALA A 400 -0.76 -70.97 16.45
N ASN A 401 0.47 -70.91 15.89
CA ASN A 401 1.63 -71.78 16.26
C ASN A 401 2.79 -71.77 15.24
N HIS A 402 4.01 -71.57 15.78
CA HIS A 402 5.39 -72.03 15.45
C HIS A 402 5.73 -72.95 14.24
N PRO A 403 7.03 -73.12 13.84
CA PRO A 403 8.28 -72.48 14.32
C PRO A 403 9.27 -71.95 13.21
N ASN A 404 10.43 -71.45 13.65
CA ASN A 404 11.63 -71.05 12.86
C ASN A 404 12.59 -72.26 12.66
N PRO A 405 13.45 -72.30 11.62
CA PRO A 405 14.88 -71.96 11.85
C PRO A 405 15.63 -71.23 10.70
N ASN A 406 16.71 -70.53 11.07
CA ASN A 406 17.68 -69.83 10.20
C ASN A 406 19.06 -70.54 10.29
N PRO A 407 19.94 -70.54 9.27
CA PRO A 407 21.12 -69.64 9.33
C PRO A 407 21.70 -69.12 7.98
N ASN A 408 21.91 -67.79 7.88
CA ASN A 408 23.20 -67.02 7.77
C ASN A 408 24.44 -67.61 7.01
N PRO A 409 25.53 -66.84 6.66
CA PRO A 409 25.82 -65.39 6.80
C PRO A 409 26.59 -64.70 5.61
N HIS A 410 27.08 -63.45 5.84
CA HIS A 410 28.09 -62.62 5.12
C HIS A 410 27.58 -61.66 4.01
N SER A 411 28.08 -60.41 3.85
CA SER A 411 29.11 -59.60 4.58
C SER A 411 28.78 -58.09 4.47
N ALA A 412 28.70 -57.30 5.55
CA ALA A 412 29.75 -56.46 6.19
C ALA A 412 30.26 -55.26 5.33
N GLN A 413 30.44 -54.03 5.84
CA GLN A 413 30.58 -53.47 7.22
C GLN A 413 29.60 -52.26 7.46
N ARG A 414 29.43 -51.52 8.59
CA ARG A 414 30.18 -51.21 9.85
C ARG A 414 31.36 -50.22 9.71
N LEU A 415 31.70 -49.31 10.65
CA LEU A 415 31.33 -49.02 12.07
C LEU A 415 30.97 -47.51 12.25
N PHE A 416 30.14 -46.98 13.19
CA PHE A 416 29.89 -47.17 14.65
C PHE A 416 30.81 -46.39 15.61
N LEU A 417 30.21 -45.65 16.57
CA LEU A 417 30.50 -45.75 18.02
C LEU A 417 29.50 -44.96 18.89
N ASP A 418 28.77 -45.65 19.78
CA ASP A 418 28.24 -45.12 21.05
C ASP A 418 27.96 -46.27 22.03
N SER A 419 28.26 -46.07 23.33
CA SER A 419 28.09 -46.95 24.51
C SER A 419 29.25 -46.78 25.50
N THR A 420 29.11 -46.88 26.82
CA THR A 420 27.98 -46.81 27.79
C THR A 420 28.59 -46.70 29.20
N THR A 421 27.83 -46.24 30.22
CA THR A 421 27.72 -46.93 31.53
C THR A 421 26.69 -46.28 32.46
N LEU A 422 26.12 -47.08 33.37
CA LEU A 422 25.13 -46.68 34.39
C LEU A 422 25.72 -46.88 35.79
N THR A 423 25.46 -45.95 36.72
CA THR A 423 25.78 -46.13 38.15
C THR A 423 24.71 -45.56 39.10
N VAL A 424 24.15 -46.47 39.91
CA VAL A 424 23.61 -46.35 41.28
C VAL A 424 23.20 -44.95 41.81
N PRO A 425 21.94 -44.76 42.27
CA PRO A 425 21.52 -43.51 42.92
C PRO A 425 22.12 -43.35 44.32
N LYS A 426 22.51 -42.12 44.68
CA LYS A 426 22.92 -41.74 46.05
C LYS A 426 21.83 -40.97 46.78
N GLU A 427 21.87 -41.05 48.11
CA GLU A 427 20.90 -40.45 49.03
C GLU A 427 20.86 -38.92 48.93
N ARG A 428 19.64 -38.34 48.99
CA ARG A 428 19.47 -36.90 49.23
C ARG A 428 19.55 -36.61 50.73
N THR A 429 20.64 -35.98 51.15
CA THR A 429 20.76 -35.37 52.48
C THR A 429 19.65 -34.34 52.71
N ARG A 430 18.97 -34.42 53.86
CA ARG A 430 18.02 -33.38 54.31
C ARG A 430 18.77 -32.07 54.53
N THR A 431 18.23 -30.97 53.98
CA THR A 431 18.64 -29.62 54.38
C THR A 431 18.20 -29.36 55.84
N PRO A 432 19.01 -28.66 56.66
CA PRO A 432 18.61 -28.30 58.02
C PRO A 432 17.48 -27.26 57.98
N TYR A 433 16.56 -27.37 58.93
CA TYR A 433 15.40 -26.48 59.06
C TYR A 433 15.86 -25.12 59.61
N THR A 434 15.81 -24.07 58.80
CA THR A 434 16.20 -22.71 59.22
C THR A 434 15.25 -22.20 60.29
N GLN A 435 15.77 -22.00 61.51
CA GLN A 435 14.99 -21.48 62.63
C GLN A 435 14.69 -19.99 62.39
N ILE A 436 13.41 -19.64 62.30
CA ILE A 436 12.99 -18.28 61.94
C ILE A 436 13.22 -17.34 63.13
N ASP A 437 13.96 -16.25 62.91
CA ASP A 437 14.23 -15.22 63.91
C ASP A 437 12.96 -14.44 64.28
N VAL A 438 12.56 -14.55 65.55
CA VAL A 438 11.39 -13.88 66.12
C VAL A 438 11.56 -12.35 66.17
N ASP A 439 12.79 -11.85 66.27
CA ASP A 439 13.04 -10.39 66.26
C ASP A 439 13.16 -9.84 64.82
N THR A 440 13.29 -10.69 63.80
CA THR A 440 13.01 -10.35 62.39
C THR A 440 11.50 -10.30 62.14
N ILE A 441 10.72 -11.24 62.67
CA ILE A 441 9.25 -11.19 62.63
C ILE A 441 8.72 -9.93 63.33
N ARG A 442 9.25 -9.58 64.52
CA ARG A 442 8.85 -8.36 65.24
C ARG A 442 9.19 -7.08 64.50
N ARG A 443 10.33 -7.00 63.81
CA ARG A 443 10.65 -5.86 62.95
C ARG A 443 9.63 -5.72 61.82
N GLY A 444 9.29 -6.81 61.13
CA GLY A 444 8.23 -6.80 60.11
C GLY A 444 6.86 -6.33 60.63
N PHE A 445 6.50 -6.64 61.88
CA PHE A 445 5.28 -6.12 62.50
C PHE A 445 5.37 -4.67 63.00
N LEU A 446 6.55 -4.20 63.44
CA LEU A 446 6.76 -2.82 63.89
C LEU A 446 6.91 -1.83 62.72
N GLU A 447 7.48 -2.28 61.60
CA GLU A 447 7.57 -1.52 60.34
C GLU A 447 6.21 -1.37 59.65
N GLY A 448 5.24 -2.26 59.95
CA GLY A 448 3.86 -2.20 59.45
C GLY A 448 2.98 -1.07 60.02
N GLY A 449 3.54 -0.13 60.79
CA GLY A 449 2.78 0.94 61.46
C GLY A 449 2.44 2.17 60.61
N THR A 450 3.28 2.53 59.63
CA THR A 450 3.07 3.70 58.76
C THR A 450 3.50 3.41 57.34
N ALA A 451 2.63 2.77 56.56
CA ALA A 451 2.88 2.53 55.15
C ALA A 451 2.91 3.85 54.37
N THR A 452 4.13 4.31 54.01
CA THR A 452 4.32 5.11 52.81
C THR A 452 3.70 4.34 51.65
N ARG A 453 2.74 4.95 50.94
CA ARG A 453 2.12 4.32 49.77
C ARG A 453 3.14 4.17 48.66
N ASP A 454 3.75 2.99 48.55
CA ASP A 454 4.41 2.56 47.32
C ASP A 454 3.35 2.39 46.23
N SER A 455 3.05 3.48 45.54
CA SER A 455 2.29 3.50 44.28
C SER A 455 3.11 2.94 43.11
N GLY A 456 3.97 1.93 43.38
CA GLY A 456 4.94 1.34 42.47
C GLY A 456 4.39 0.20 41.60
N SER A 457 3.17 -0.28 41.90
CA SER A 457 2.41 -1.09 40.93
C SER A 457 1.94 -0.17 39.81
N ALA A 458 2.73 -0.12 38.73
CA ALA A 458 2.38 0.66 37.54
C ALA A 458 1.01 0.20 37.02
N ALA A 459 0.09 1.15 36.86
CA ALA A 459 -1.25 0.85 36.38
C ALA A 459 -1.18 0.41 34.91
N PHE A 460 -1.37 -0.88 34.67
CA PHE A 460 -1.71 -1.40 33.34
C PHE A 460 -2.88 -0.58 32.78
N VAL A 461 -2.72 -0.09 31.55
CA VAL A 461 -3.84 0.50 30.83
C VAL A 461 -4.78 -0.61 30.41
N PHE A 462 -6.07 -0.38 30.61
CA PHE A 462 -7.16 -1.25 30.19
C PHE A 462 -8.14 -0.37 29.41
N GLU A 463 -8.16 -0.52 28.09
CA GLU A 463 -8.99 0.28 27.18
C GLU A 463 -9.99 -0.67 26.48
N GLN A 464 -11.27 -0.29 26.46
CA GLN A 464 -12.25 -0.91 25.56
C GLN A 464 -11.91 -0.49 24.13
N ILE A 465 -12.05 -1.40 23.17
CA ILE A 465 -11.76 -1.12 21.77
C ILE A 465 -12.91 -1.62 20.87
N ASN A 466 -13.08 -0.92 19.75
CA ASN A 466 -13.60 -1.51 18.53
C ASN A 466 -12.41 -2.13 17.78
N PHE A 467 -12.43 -3.44 17.57
CA PHE A 467 -11.43 -4.18 16.80
C PHE A 467 -11.98 -4.48 15.39
N ILE A 468 -11.16 -4.29 14.37
CA ILE A 468 -11.43 -4.58 12.96
C ILE A 468 -10.32 -5.53 12.51
N ASP A 469 -10.66 -6.75 12.09
CA ASP A 469 -9.69 -7.72 11.57
C ASP A 469 -9.21 -7.25 10.19
N LEU A 470 -7.97 -7.54 9.79
CA LEU A 470 -7.52 -7.19 8.44
C LEU A 470 -8.18 -8.12 7.41
N PRO A 471 -8.78 -7.59 6.33
CA PRO A 471 -9.20 -8.42 5.20
C PRO A 471 -7.98 -9.12 4.57
N GLN A 472 -8.23 -10.25 3.92
CA GLN A 472 -7.19 -11.15 3.39
C GLN A 472 -7.37 -11.44 1.88
N PRO A 473 -7.54 -10.40 1.03
CA PRO A 473 -7.79 -10.57 -0.40
C PRO A 473 -6.59 -11.18 -1.14
N SER A 474 -6.86 -11.75 -2.30
CA SER A 474 -5.82 -12.05 -3.30
C SER A 474 -5.24 -10.76 -3.90
N PHE A 475 -4.05 -10.87 -4.51
CA PHE A 475 -3.44 -9.74 -5.21
C PHE A 475 -4.28 -9.25 -6.41
N SER A 476 -4.97 -10.17 -7.10
CA SER A 476 -5.89 -9.83 -8.20
C SER A 476 -7.09 -9.01 -7.74
N GLU A 477 -7.68 -9.31 -6.57
CA GLU A 477 -8.79 -8.54 -6.01
C GLU A 477 -8.34 -7.12 -5.62
N LEU A 478 -7.13 -6.98 -5.05
CA LEU A 478 -6.54 -5.68 -4.72
C LEU A 478 -6.28 -4.80 -5.96
N ILE A 479 -5.83 -5.40 -7.07
CA ILE A 479 -5.65 -4.68 -8.34
C ILE A 479 -7.00 -4.25 -8.93
N ARG A 480 -8.04 -5.11 -8.84
CA ARG A 480 -9.37 -4.80 -9.39
C ARG A 480 -10.10 -3.70 -8.62
N GLU A 481 -9.98 -3.69 -7.29
CA GLU A 481 -10.76 -2.82 -6.40
C GLU A 481 -9.86 -2.09 -5.36
N PRO A 482 -8.86 -1.28 -5.79
CA PRO A 482 -7.83 -0.73 -4.89
C PRO A 482 -8.35 0.26 -3.84
N THR A 483 -9.54 0.86 -4.07
CA THR A 483 -10.22 1.72 -3.09
C THR A 483 -10.91 0.95 -1.98
N ARG A 484 -11.34 -0.29 -2.25
CA ARG A 484 -12.25 -1.06 -1.40
C ARG A 484 -11.67 -1.40 -0.02
N LEU A 485 -10.35 -1.51 0.11
CA LEU A 485 -9.70 -1.64 1.43
C LEU A 485 -10.08 -0.52 2.42
N ARG A 486 -10.45 0.67 1.94
CA ARG A 486 -10.96 1.75 2.81
C ARG A 486 -12.39 1.51 3.25
N GLU A 487 -13.21 0.90 2.41
CA GLU A 487 -14.62 0.61 2.68
C GLU A 487 -14.76 -0.64 3.57
N ASP A 488 -14.04 -1.71 3.25
CA ASP A 488 -13.95 -2.96 4.04
C ASP A 488 -13.44 -2.70 5.48
N MET A 489 -12.58 -1.68 5.70
CA MET A 489 -12.00 -1.39 7.03
C MET A 489 -12.60 -0.18 7.76
N LEU A 490 -13.04 0.86 7.05
CA LEU A 490 -13.50 2.14 7.63
C LEU A 490 -14.89 2.58 7.16
N GLY A 491 -15.56 1.77 6.33
CA GLY A 491 -16.94 1.99 5.89
C GLY A 491 -17.97 1.63 6.97
N SER A 492 -19.25 1.80 6.63
CA SER A 492 -20.38 1.39 7.49
C SER A 492 -20.48 -0.12 7.70
N ASP A 493 -19.94 -0.87 6.75
CA ASP A 493 -20.16 -2.31 6.59
C ASP A 493 -18.96 -3.13 7.11
N ALA A 494 -17.96 -2.44 7.67
CA ALA A 494 -16.77 -3.04 8.27
C ALA A 494 -17.11 -3.89 9.50
N ASP A 495 -16.50 -5.07 9.57
CA ASP A 495 -16.79 -6.07 10.60
C ASP A 495 -16.15 -5.67 11.95
N ILE A 496 -16.93 -4.95 12.78
CA ILE A 496 -16.46 -4.39 14.06
C ILE A 496 -16.77 -5.31 15.24
N TYR A 497 -15.71 -5.78 15.90
CA TYR A 497 -15.76 -6.66 17.06
C TYR A 497 -15.46 -5.89 18.35
N SER A 498 -16.35 -5.96 19.34
CA SER A 498 -16.09 -5.38 20.67
C SER A 498 -15.06 -6.20 21.45
N ALA A 499 -14.02 -5.53 21.95
CA ALA A 499 -12.95 -6.15 22.73
C ALA A 499 -12.39 -5.21 23.82
N TYR A 500 -11.50 -5.74 24.66
CA TYR A 500 -10.63 -4.98 25.54
C TYR A 500 -9.17 -5.25 25.20
N VAL A 501 -8.32 -4.22 25.28
CA VAL A 501 -6.87 -4.36 25.24
C VAL A 501 -6.26 -3.96 26.58
N ARG A 502 -5.34 -4.79 27.09
CA ARG A 502 -4.57 -4.52 28.30
C ARG A 502 -3.08 -4.47 27.98
N TYR A 503 -2.42 -3.36 28.32
CA TYR A 503 -0.99 -3.17 28.06
C TYR A 503 -0.32 -2.35 29.17
N ASP A 504 1.01 -2.35 29.20
CA ASP A 504 1.80 -1.43 30.03
C ASP A 504 2.25 -0.24 29.16
N PRO A 505 1.87 1.01 29.47
CA PRO A 505 2.21 2.17 28.64
C PRO A 505 3.65 2.66 28.82
N ARG A 506 4.40 2.10 29.79
CA ARG A 506 5.73 2.58 30.19
C ARG A 506 6.82 2.23 29.17
N PRO A 507 7.79 3.13 28.90
CA PRO A 507 8.90 2.84 27.99
C PRO A 507 9.73 1.61 28.37
N GLU A 508 9.86 1.31 29.65
CA GLU A 508 10.60 0.14 30.14
C GLU A 508 9.91 -1.20 29.84
N ALA A 509 8.65 -1.16 29.36
CA ALA A 509 7.87 -2.34 28.99
C ALA A 509 7.77 -2.54 27.46
N TYR A 510 8.30 -1.63 26.63
CA TYR A 510 8.16 -1.72 25.17
C TYR A 510 8.97 -2.89 24.57
N LEU A 511 8.37 -3.61 23.63
CA LEU A 511 9.05 -4.58 22.75
C LEU A 511 9.96 -3.88 21.73
N GLY A 512 9.70 -2.61 21.44
CA GLY A 512 10.54 -1.82 20.53
C GLY A 512 10.10 -0.36 20.41
N VAL A 513 11.03 0.47 19.95
CA VAL A 513 10.77 1.86 19.53
C VAL A 513 11.38 2.01 18.14
N GLY A 514 10.53 1.94 17.11
CA GLY A 514 10.92 2.27 15.73
C GLY A 514 11.06 3.78 15.54
N SER A 515 11.31 4.22 14.31
CA SER A 515 11.48 5.64 13.97
C SER A 515 10.21 6.49 14.13
N PHE A 516 9.03 5.89 13.98
CA PHE A 516 7.73 6.58 14.05
C PHE A 516 6.64 5.82 14.85
N LYS A 517 6.90 4.60 15.33
CA LYS A 517 5.95 3.77 16.10
C LYS A 517 6.60 3.10 17.31
N THR A 518 5.87 3.00 18.42
CA THR A 518 6.24 2.22 19.62
C THR A 518 5.48 0.91 19.66
N THR A 519 6.13 -0.19 20.05
CA THR A 519 5.52 -1.52 20.19
C THR A 519 5.48 -1.92 21.66
N SER A 520 4.28 -2.17 22.20
CA SER A 520 4.07 -2.65 23.58
C SER A 520 3.55 -4.09 23.60
N PRO A 521 3.92 -4.91 24.60
CA PRO A 521 3.28 -6.20 24.82
C PRO A 521 1.90 -5.97 25.43
N ALA A 522 0.89 -6.64 24.87
CA ALA A 522 -0.49 -6.48 25.27
C ALA A 522 -1.25 -7.82 25.30
N ARG A 523 -2.45 -7.81 25.91
CA ARG A 523 -3.43 -8.88 25.77
C ARG A 523 -4.72 -8.33 25.17
N LEU A 524 -5.18 -8.96 24.10
CA LEU A 524 -6.49 -8.72 23.48
C LEU A 524 -7.51 -9.71 24.09
N THR A 525 -8.70 -9.24 24.44
CA THR A 525 -9.80 -10.06 24.99
C THR A 525 -11.11 -9.64 24.35
N PHE A 526 -11.71 -10.48 23.50
CA PHE A 526 -13.01 -10.19 22.87
C PHE A 526 -14.14 -10.25 23.92
N THR A 527 -15.13 -9.36 23.82
CA THR A 527 -16.26 -9.30 24.77
C THR A 527 -17.47 -10.12 24.32
N SER A 528 -17.57 -10.38 23.01
CA SER A 528 -18.64 -11.14 22.39
C SER A 528 -18.28 -12.61 22.24
N ILE A 529 -19.31 -13.45 22.07
CA ILE A 529 -19.15 -14.85 21.64
C ILE A 529 -18.74 -14.89 20.15
N VAL A 530 -19.05 -13.83 19.40
CA VAL A 530 -18.61 -13.60 18.02
C VAL A 530 -17.29 -12.82 18.02
N PHE A 531 -16.32 -13.32 17.26
CA PHE A 531 -14.97 -12.79 17.06
C PHE A 531 -14.53 -13.23 15.64
N PRO A 532 -13.46 -12.65 15.05
CA PRO A 532 -13.07 -12.98 13.68
C PRO A 532 -12.78 -14.47 13.46
N SER A 533 -13.21 -15.02 12.34
CA SER A 533 -12.84 -16.37 11.88
C SER A 533 -11.42 -16.41 11.29
N SER A 534 -10.95 -15.25 10.84
CA SER A 534 -9.64 -14.91 10.26
C SER A 534 -8.67 -14.31 11.30
N GLY A 535 -7.52 -13.83 10.81
CA GLY A 535 -6.61 -12.94 11.55
C GLY A 535 -6.32 -13.35 12.99
N ILE A 536 -6.42 -12.39 13.91
CA ILE A 536 -6.13 -12.62 15.33
C ILE A 536 -7.24 -13.45 15.99
N GLY A 537 -8.49 -13.37 15.54
CA GLY A 537 -9.60 -14.18 16.08
C GLY A 537 -9.40 -15.69 15.91
N LYS A 538 -8.73 -16.10 14.82
CA LYS A 538 -8.30 -17.49 14.58
C LYS A 538 -7.26 -17.98 15.60
N LEU A 539 -6.39 -17.10 16.10
CA LEU A 539 -5.41 -17.44 17.14
C LEU A 539 -6.08 -17.63 18.51
N VAL A 540 -7.00 -16.72 18.87
CA VAL A 540 -7.82 -16.79 20.09
C VAL A 540 -8.56 -18.13 20.20
N THR A 541 -8.99 -18.70 19.08
CA THR A 541 -9.66 -20.01 19.03
C THR A 541 -8.71 -21.19 19.29
N LYS A 542 -7.46 -21.13 18.80
CA LYS A 542 -6.46 -22.17 19.02
C LYS A 542 -6.03 -22.25 20.49
N GLU A 543 -5.75 -21.12 21.12
CA GLU A 543 -5.27 -21.08 22.51
C GLU A 543 -6.35 -21.50 23.53
N GLY A 544 -7.62 -21.18 23.27
CA GLY A 544 -8.72 -21.43 24.22
C GLY A 544 -9.31 -22.85 24.22
N SER A 545 -8.84 -23.77 23.37
CA SER A 545 -9.56 -25.02 23.08
C SER A 545 -9.49 -26.09 24.19
N THR A 546 -8.50 -26.05 25.09
CA THR A 546 -8.21 -27.16 26.02
C THR A 546 -8.96 -27.12 27.35
N ALA A 547 -9.66 -26.01 27.68
CA ALA A 547 -10.34 -25.83 28.96
C ALA A 547 -11.85 -25.57 28.79
N LYS A 548 -12.68 -26.61 29.00
CA LYS A 548 -14.15 -26.50 29.03
C LYS A 548 -14.62 -25.60 30.19
N GLY A 549 -14.71 -24.29 29.95
CA GLY A 549 -15.42 -23.35 30.84
C GLY A 549 -14.83 -21.94 30.97
N GLU A 550 -13.63 -21.66 30.44
CA GLU A 550 -13.04 -20.33 30.57
C GLU A 550 -13.76 -19.30 29.68
N LYS A 551 -14.40 -18.31 30.32
CA LYS A 551 -15.21 -17.29 29.65
C LYS A 551 -14.41 -16.14 29.04
N ASN A 552 -13.11 -16.04 29.35
CA ASN A 552 -12.25 -14.91 28.98
C ASN A 552 -11.20 -15.33 27.95
N ARG A 553 -11.63 -15.59 26.71
CA ARG A 553 -10.71 -15.90 25.61
C ARG A 553 -9.82 -14.69 25.34
N SER A 554 -8.55 -14.79 25.69
CA SER A 554 -7.58 -13.70 25.55
C SER A 554 -6.24 -14.20 25.01
N THR A 555 -5.75 -13.51 23.99
CA THR A 555 -4.48 -13.83 23.32
C THR A 555 -3.44 -12.73 23.56
N ALA A 556 -2.17 -13.05 23.34
CA ALA A 556 -1.08 -12.07 23.39
C ALA A 556 -0.96 -11.34 22.05
N VAL A 557 -0.89 -10.01 22.08
CA VAL A 557 -0.71 -9.17 20.88
C VAL A 557 0.40 -8.15 21.07
N ALA A 558 1.09 -7.80 19.99
CA ALA A 558 1.95 -6.64 19.93
C ALA A 558 1.09 -5.41 19.58
N LEU A 559 0.99 -4.46 20.51
CA LEU A 559 0.28 -3.20 20.30
C LEU A 559 1.25 -2.16 19.74
N LYS A 560 1.07 -1.79 18.47
CA LYS A 560 1.83 -0.75 17.78
C LYS A 560 1.07 0.57 17.77
N ARG A 561 1.77 1.66 18.08
CA ARG A 561 1.22 3.02 18.18
C ARG A 561 2.11 4.04 17.45
N PRO A 562 1.59 4.78 16.45
CA PRO A 562 2.28 5.91 15.84
C PRO A 562 2.57 7.06 16.83
N TYR A 563 3.66 7.78 16.61
CA TYR A 563 4.05 8.96 17.40
C TYR A 563 4.82 9.99 16.56
N ARG A 564 4.97 11.21 17.09
CA ARG A 564 5.83 12.26 16.51
C ARG A 564 7.04 12.57 17.40
N MET A 565 8.23 12.70 16.82
CA MET A 565 9.40 13.22 17.54
C MET A 565 9.25 14.72 17.81
N LYS A 566 9.42 15.16 19.06
CA LYS A 566 9.42 16.60 19.42
C LYS A 566 10.69 17.29 18.90
N ARG A 567 10.61 17.88 17.71
CA ARG A 567 11.68 18.75 17.15
C ARG A 567 11.99 19.91 18.12
N GLY A 568 13.29 20.19 18.34
CA GLY A 568 13.77 21.43 18.97
C GLY A 568 13.99 21.43 20.49
N GLY A 569 13.74 20.33 21.22
CA GLY A 569 13.96 20.28 22.67
C GLY A 569 15.44 20.16 23.08
N LYS A 570 15.98 21.16 23.80
CA LYS A 570 17.35 21.12 24.41
C LYS A 570 17.60 19.99 25.44
N ARG A 571 16.62 19.12 25.69
CA ARG A 571 16.69 17.97 26.62
C ARG A 571 16.37 16.63 25.93
N GLY A 572 16.56 16.57 24.61
CA GLY A 572 16.13 15.46 23.77
C GLY A 572 14.67 15.62 23.32
N GLY A 573 14.38 15.12 22.12
CA GLY A 573 13.02 15.10 21.57
C GLY A 573 12.22 13.96 22.16
N GLY A 574 11.58 14.16 23.31
CA GLY A 574 10.68 13.16 23.88
C GLY A 574 9.50 12.86 22.94
N LEU A 575 8.97 11.63 23.00
CA LEU A 575 7.84 11.20 22.16
C LEU A 575 6.63 12.14 22.36
N ALA A 576 6.01 12.57 21.26
CA ALA A 576 4.72 13.24 21.25
C ALA A 576 3.66 12.28 20.72
N ARG A 577 2.53 12.24 21.41
CA ARG A 577 1.31 11.65 20.88
C ARG A 577 0.81 12.46 19.68
N MET A 578 0.30 11.78 18.65
CA MET A 578 -0.41 12.40 17.53
C MET A 578 -1.89 12.68 17.90
N ALA A 579 -2.58 13.52 17.13
CA ALA A 579 -4.03 13.70 17.28
C ALA A 579 -4.76 12.44 16.79
N LEU A 580 -6.01 12.19 17.25
CA LEU A 580 -6.71 10.93 16.94
C LEU A 580 -6.78 10.64 15.43
N ALA A 581 -7.29 11.57 14.62
CA ALA A 581 -7.40 11.39 13.17
C ALA A 581 -6.04 11.15 12.49
N GLU A 582 -4.93 11.63 13.09
CA GLU A 582 -3.57 11.38 12.62
C GLU A 582 -3.06 10.01 13.06
N GLU A 583 -3.32 9.57 14.32
CA GLU A 583 -3.05 8.20 14.78
C GLU A 583 -3.84 7.17 13.94
N GLU A 584 -5.11 7.46 13.66
CA GLU A 584 -6.04 6.63 12.90
C GLU A 584 -5.64 6.52 11.42
N THR A 585 -5.34 7.64 10.77
CA THR A 585 -4.80 7.62 9.39
C THR A 585 -3.48 6.86 9.33
N ALA A 586 -2.55 7.11 10.26
CA ALA A 586 -1.27 6.41 10.27
C ALA A 586 -1.43 4.89 10.51
N VAL A 587 -2.30 4.47 11.43
CA VAL A 587 -2.61 3.05 11.63
C VAL A 587 -3.24 2.43 10.38
N PHE A 588 -4.16 3.13 9.70
CA PHE A 588 -4.78 2.64 8.47
C PHE A 588 -3.79 2.47 7.30
N GLU A 589 -2.83 3.39 7.14
CA GLU A 589 -1.76 3.23 6.13
C GLU A 589 -0.89 1.99 6.42
N GLU A 590 -0.54 1.75 7.70
CA GLU A 590 0.22 0.57 8.13
C GLU A 590 -0.56 -0.74 7.92
N CYS A 591 -1.86 -0.74 8.23
CA CYS A 591 -2.78 -1.84 7.94
C CYS A 591 -2.81 -2.18 6.44
N LYS A 592 -2.93 -1.18 5.56
CA LYS A 592 -2.88 -1.39 4.11
C LYS A 592 -1.54 -1.95 3.64
N LEU A 593 -0.42 -1.42 4.13
CA LEU A 593 0.91 -1.93 3.77
C LEU A 593 1.06 -3.41 4.10
N LEU A 594 0.56 -3.84 5.27
CA LEU A 594 0.58 -5.23 5.69
C LEU A 594 -0.32 -6.12 4.83
N ILE A 595 -1.52 -5.65 4.46
CA ILE A 595 -2.43 -6.37 3.54
C ILE A 595 -1.79 -6.54 2.16
N TRP A 596 -1.33 -5.46 1.53
CA TRP A 596 -0.73 -5.52 0.19
C TRP A 596 0.53 -6.39 0.17
N ALA A 597 1.38 -6.33 1.21
CA ALA A 597 2.58 -7.15 1.30
C ALA A 597 2.27 -8.65 1.47
N ASP A 598 1.22 -9.00 2.21
CA ASP A 598 0.78 -10.38 2.41
C ASP A 598 0.08 -10.96 1.16
N SER A 599 -0.75 -10.16 0.48
CA SER A 599 -1.35 -10.55 -0.81
C SER A 599 -0.31 -10.71 -1.92
N LEU A 600 0.70 -9.83 -2.00
CA LEU A 600 1.79 -9.92 -2.97
C LEU A 600 2.76 -11.08 -2.64
N LEU A 601 2.96 -11.39 -1.35
CA LEU A 601 3.68 -12.60 -0.92
C LEU A 601 2.93 -13.89 -1.31
N LYS A 602 1.59 -13.94 -1.15
CA LYS A 602 0.76 -15.06 -1.63
C LYS A 602 0.89 -15.25 -3.14
N ALA A 603 0.71 -14.18 -3.92
CA ALA A 603 0.88 -14.23 -5.38
C ALA A 603 2.28 -14.70 -5.82
N SER A 604 3.32 -14.48 -5.00
CA SER A 604 4.66 -15.03 -5.24
C SER A 604 4.67 -16.56 -5.12
N TYR A 605 4.01 -17.13 -4.10
CA TYR A 605 3.88 -18.58 -3.94
C TYR A 605 2.94 -19.21 -4.98
N ASP A 606 1.88 -18.51 -5.38
CA ASP A 606 0.97 -18.98 -6.43
C ASP A 606 1.76 -19.14 -7.74
N TYR A 607 2.48 -18.10 -8.17
CA TYR A 607 3.40 -18.13 -9.33
C TYR A 607 4.45 -19.25 -9.23
N MET A 608 5.09 -19.42 -8.07
CA MET A 608 6.04 -20.52 -7.84
C MET A 608 5.38 -21.90 -7.93
N THR A 609 4.12 -22.03 -7.48
CA THR A 609 3.38 -23.30 -7.49
C THR A 609 3.02 -23.67 -8.92
N ASP A 610 2.56 -22.72 -9.73
CA ASP A 610 2.27 -22.94 -11.14
C ASP A 610 3.53 -23.32 -11.94
N PHE A 611 4.67 -22.66 -11.67
CA PHE A 611 5.97 -23.05 -12.23
C PHE A 611 6.37 -24.48 -11.82
N MET A 612 6.26 -24.83 -10.54
CA MET A 612 6.56 -26.18 -10.04
C MET A 612 5.59 -27.26 -10.50
N ASN A 613 4.36 -26.92 -10.90
CA ASN A 613 3.40 -27.88 -11.47
C ASN A 613 3.77 -28.28 -12.91
N ASN A 614 4.46 -27.40 -13.64
CA ASN A 614 4.90 -27.63 -15.01
C ASN A 614 6.29 -28.29 -15.10
N GLU A 615 7.14 -28.13 -14.09
CA GLU A 615 8.47 -28.74 -14.03
C GLU A 615 8.45 -30.19 -13.49
N PRO A 616 9.02 -31.18 -14.20
CA PRO A 616 8.99 -32.59 -13.79
C PRO A 616 9.92 -32.92 -12.61
N THR A 617 10.73 -31.96 -12.14
CA THR A 617 11.66 -32.14 -11.00
C THR A 617 11.43 -31.07 -9.94
N PRO A 618 11.23 -31.45 -8.65
CA PRO A 618 11.10 -30.48 -7.58
C PRO A 618 12.40 -29.69 -7.36
N PRO A 619 12.32 -28.46 -6.82
CA PRO A 619 13.49 -27.63 -6.58
C PRO A 619 14.50 -28.32 -5.63
N PRO A 620 15.82 -28.17 -5.87
CA PRO A 620 16.86 -28.83 -5.08
C PRO A 620 17.09 -28.19 -3.69
N PHE A 621 16.31 -27.16 -3.34
CA PHE A 621 16.32 -26.42 -2.09
C PHE A 621 14.91 -26.35 -1.48
N PRO A 622 14.76 -26.22 -0.15
CA PRO A 622 13.46 -26.12 0.50
C PRO A 622 12.73 -24.81 0.12
N ILE A 623 11.45 -24.91 -0.22
CA ILE A 623 10.59 -23.73 -0.38
C ILE A 623 10.13 -23.26 1.00
N HIS A 624 10.64 -22.11 1.43
CA HIS A 624 10.33 -21.56 2.74
C HIS A 624 8.96 -20.91 2.75
N GLN A 625 8.09 -21.37 3.66
CA GLN A 625 6.70 -20.91 3.77
C GLN A 625 6.61 -19.73 4.73
N PHE A 626 7.12 -18.57 4.31
CA PHE A 626 6.92 -17.30 5.01
C PHE A 626 5.48 -16.82 4.93
N ARG A 627 5.07 -16.08 5.96
CA ARG A 627 3.81 -15.33 6.02
C ARG A 627 4.01 -14.03 6.78
N PHE A 628 3.13 -13.06 6.60
CA PHE A 628 3.04 -11.94 7.53
C PHE A 628 2.27 -12.31 8.81
N VAL A 629 2.43 -11.48 9.83
CA VAL A 629 1.71 -11.56 11.10
C VAL A 629 0.20 -11.35 10.89
N ALA A 630 -0.60 -12.17 11.57
CA ALA A 630 -2.02 -11.93 11.72
C ALA A 630 -2.23 -10.65 12.55
N ALA A 631 -3.03 -9.72 12.03
CA ALA A 631 -3.16 -8.38 12.60
C ALA A 631 -4.57 -7.78 12.42
N GLY A 632 -4.81 -6.65 13.08
CA GLY A 632 -6.08 -5.91 13.05
C GLY A 632 -5.96 -4.48 13.60
N MET A 633 -6.88 -3.62 13.18
CA MET A 633 -6.97 -2.23 13.61
C MET A 633 -7.83 -2.11 14.87
N ALA A 634 -7.40 -1.30 15.84
CA ALA A 634 -8.08 -1.14 17.12
C ALA A 634 -8.31 0.34 17.46
N ILE A 635 -9.58 0.75 17.50
CA ILE A 635 -9.99 2.08 17.94
C ILE A 635 -10.36 2.02 19.42
N ALA A 636 -9.55 2.63 20.27
CA ALA A 636 -9.80 2.70 21.71
C ALA A 636 -10.94 3.67 22.02
N LEU A 637 -11.89 3.21 22.82
CA LEU A 637 -13.06 3.98 23.26
C LEU A 637 -12.78 4.63 24.62
N LYS A 638 -13.13 5.91 24.74
CA LYS A 638 -13.27 6.60 26.02
C LYS A 638 -14.70 6.42 26.54
N PRO A 639 -14.88 5.96 27.79
CA PRO A 639 -16.10 6.28 28.53
C PRO A 639 -16.27 7.81 28.60
N LEU A 640 -17.48 8.31 28.38
CA LEU A 640 -17.77 9.70 28.75
C LEU A 640 -17.95 9.79 30.27
N ASP A 641 -17.16 10.65 30.92
CA ASP A 641 -17.05 10.77 32.38
C ASP A 641 -18.27 11.47 33.02
N ASN A 642 -19.50 11.11 32.63
CA ASN A 642 -20.74 11.79 33.02
C ASN A 642 -21.93 10.82 33.22
N GLY A 643 -21.80 9.87 34.15
CA GLY A 643 -22.91 9.37 34.98
C GLY A 643 -24.14 8.68 34.35
N GLY A 644 -24.23 8.54 33.03
CA GLY A 644 -25.41 7.99 32.34
C GLY A 644 -25.07 7.34 30.99
N PRO A 645 -26.08 6.90 30.21
CA PRO A 645 -25.90 6.26 28.91
C PRO A 645 -25.48 7.31 27.85
N SER A 646 -24.20 7.65 27.87
CA SER A 646 -23.60 8.72 27.06
C SER A 646 -22.65 8.12 26.02
N PRO A 647 -22.65 8.57 24.75
CA PRO A 647 -22.00 7.87 23.64
C PRO A 647 -20.48 7.76 23.83
N THR A 648 -19.93 6.56 23.66
CA THR A 648 -18.48 6.33 23.72
C THR A 648 -17.77 7.14 22.63
N THR A 649 -16.71 7.86 23.02
CA THR A 649 -15.94 8.70 22.10
C THR A 649 -14.61 8.03 21.77
N SER A 650 -14.26 7.93 20.49
CA SER A 650 -12.96 7.40 20.07
C SER A 650 -11.83 8.23 20.70
N ARG A 651 -10.83 7.53 21.23
CA ARG A 651 -9.74 8.09 22.03
C ARG A 651 -8.41 7.97 21.34
N ALA A 652 -8.08 6.81 20.77
CA ALA A 652 -6.81 6.47 20.14
C ALA A 652 -7.00 5.41 19.04
N ALA A 653 -6.03 5.26 18.15
CA ALA A 653 -5.94 4.14 17.22
C ALA A 653 -4.64 3.35 17.47
N TYR A 654 -4.71 2.02 17.33
CA TYR A 654 -3.59 1.08 17.43
C TYR A 654 -3.64 0.07 16.28
N LEU A 655 -2.47 -0.34 15.81
CA LEU A 655 -2.30 -1.59 15.06
C LEU A 655 -2.03 -2.69 16.09
N LEU A 656 -2.78 -3.78 16.07
CA LEU A 656 -2.54 -4.97 16.88
C LEU A 656 -2.06 -6.10 15.97
N GLU A 657 -0.99 -6.77 16.36
CA GLU A 657 -0.44 -7.93 15.65
C GLU A 657 -0.31 -9.13 16.59
N GLU A 658 -0.22 -10.35 16.07
CA GLU A 658 0.23 -11.48 16.88
C GLU A 658 1.64 -11.24 17.45
N VAL A 659 1.92 -11.77 18.65
CA VAL A 659 3.29 -11.74 19.17
C VAL A 659 4.13 -12.77 18.42
N LEU A 660 5.18 -12.31 17.75
CA LEU A 660 6.15 -13.16 17.05
C LEU A 660 6.70 -14.25 18.00
N PRO A 661 6.85 -15.50 17.55
CA PRO A 661 7.36 -16.59 18.37
C PRO A 661 8.85 -16.37 18.70
N GLY A 662 9.28 -16.82 19.87
CA GLY A 662 10.69 -16.73 20.31
C GLY A 662 10.92 -15.64 21.36
N LYS A 663 12.13 -15.12 21.43
CA LYS A 663 12.53 -13.98 22.28
C LYS A 663 12.75 -12.73 21.43
N GLN A 664 12.75 -11.58 22.09
CA GLN A 664 13.12 -10.29 21.47
C GLN A 664 14.54 -10.27 20.86
N THR A 665 15.44 -11.15 21.33
CA THR A 665 16.79 -11.35 20.75
C THR A 665 16.79 -12.05 19.40
N ASP A 666 15.69 -12.68 19.05
CA ASP A 666 15.57 -13.59 17.91
C ASP A 666 14.89 -12.86 16.71
N PHE A 667 14.64 -11.55 16.86
CA PHE A 667 14.11 -10.68 15.81
C PHE A 667 15.21 -10.28 14.83
N VAL A 668 15.09 -10.79 13.60
CA VAL A 668 16.04 -10.57 12.51
C VAL A 668 15.43 -9.61 11.49
N LYS A 669 16.23 -8.65 11.03
CA LYS A 669 15.94 -7.86 9.82
C LYS A 669 16.74 -8.46 8.67
N TYR A 670 16.07 -9.26 7.85
CA TYR A 670 16.67 -10.04 6.77
C TYR A 670 17.17 -9.15 5.64
N LEU A 671 16.34 -8.18 5.21
CA LEU A 671 16.62 -7.23 4.15
C LEU A 671 16.24 -5.80 4.57
N HIS A 672 16.81 -4.81 3.89
CA HIS A 672 16.63 -3.39 4.21
C HIS A 672 16.07 -2.64 3.01
N ASN A 673 15.08 -1.76 3.21
CA ASN A 673 14.51 -0.87 2.19
C ASN A 673 15.49 0.15 1.54
N ALA A 674 16.80 -0.02 1.73
CA ALA A 674 17.88 0.81 1.20
C ALA A 674 19.05 -0.02 0.63
N LYS A 675 18.93 -1.36 0.59
CA LYS A 675 19.91 -2.30 0.02
C LYS A 675 19.19 -3.57 -0.46
N ALA A 676 19.43 -3.99 -1.70
CA ALA A 676 19.01 -5.30 -2.20
C ALA A 676 19.88 -6.48 -1.70
N ILE A 677 20.69 -6.27 -0.66
CA ILE A 677 21.66 -7.24 -0.13
C ILE A 677 21.51 -7.29 1.39
N SER A 678 21.59 -8.50 1.96
CA SER A 678 21.54 -8.69 3.42
C SER A 678 22.77 -8.10 4.12
N ASP A 679 22.57 -7.70 5.39
CA ASP A 679 23.66 -7.45 6.33
C ASP A 679 24.03 -8.71 7.15
N LEU A 680 23.39 -9.86 6.91
CA LEU A 680 23.78 -11.16 7.49
C LEU A 680 25.03 -11.76 6.81
N SER A 681 25.81 -12.50 7.59
CA SER A 681 26.94 -13.30 7.09
C SER A 681 26.44 -14.58 6.41
N ASN A 682 27.15 -15.09 5.40
CA ASN A 682 26.89 -16.43 4.83
C ASN A 682 27.17 -17.60 5.80
N THR A 683 27.72 -17.32 6.99
CA THR A 683 27.85 -18.26 8.10
C THR A 683 26.71 -18.17 9.12
N ASP A 684 25.76 -17.25 8.94
CA ASP A 684 24.61 -17.10 9.82
C ASP A 684 23.58 -18.23 9.56
N PRO A 685 22.99 -18.87 10.59
CA PRO A 685 21.99 -19.91 10.38
C PRO A 685 20.80 -19.45 9.54
N ASP A 686 20.42 -18.17 9.61
CA ASP A 686 19.25 -17.64 8.89
C ASP A 686 19.62 -17.04 7.52
N TYR A 687 20.88 -17.11 7.06
CA TYR A 687 21.30 -16.57 5.75
C TYR A 687 20.48 -17.15 4.58
N HIS A 688 20.23 -18.46 4.60
CA HIS A 688 19.41 -19.15 3.59
C HIS A 688 17.93 -18.66 3.55
N LEU A 689 17.41 -18.18 4.69
CA LEU A 689 16.11 -17.51 4.75
C LEU A 689 16.13 -16.19 3.98
N VAL A 690 17.26 -15.49 3.97
CA VAL A 690 17.42 -14.23 3.23
C VAL A 690 17.58 -14.46 1.74
N GLU A 691 18.36 -15.46 1.31
CA GLU A 691 18.49 -15.82 -0.11
C GLU A 691 17.10 -16.13 -0.72
N PHE A 692 16.26 -16.85 0.01
CA PHE A 692 14.87 -17.08 -0.38
C PHE A 692 14.04 -15.79 -0.43
N LEU A 693 14.17 -14.89 0.56
CA LEU A 693 13.45 -13.62 0.55
C LEU A 693 13.92 -12.68 -0.57
N MET A 694 15.20 -12.69 -0.96
CA MET A 694 15.72 -11.97 -2.13
C MET A 694 15.11 -12.51 -3.43
N PHE A 695 15.00 -13.83 -3.56
CA PHE A 695 14.29 -14.47 -4.67
C PHE A 695 12.80 -14.06 -4.71
N ILE A 696 12.12 -13.99 -3.55
CA ILE A 696 10.74 -13.48 -3.47
C ILE A 696 10.66 -12.00 -3.91
N GLN A 697 11.61 -11.13 -3.55
CA GLN A 697 11.62 -9.75 -4.06
C GLN A 697 11.69 -9.72 -5.60
N HIS A 698 12.51 -10.58 -6.20
CA HIS A 698 12.65 -10.66 -7.65
C HIS A 698 11.38 -11.18 -8.33
N VAL A 699 10.77 -12.25 -7.80
CA VAL A 699 9.46 -12.75 -8.27
C VAL A 699 8.40 -11.66 -8.21
N GLN A 700 8.32 -10.91 -7.10
CA GLN A 700 7.36 -9.80 -6.93
C GLN A 700 7.59 -8.68 -7.95
N PHE A 701 8.85 -8.35 -8.22
CA PHE A 701 9.20 -7.36 -9.23
C PHE A 701 8.81 -7.81 -10.64
N ALA A 702 9.01 -9.09 -10.98
CA ALA A 702 8.62 -9.67 -12.26
C ALA A 702 7.09 -9.72 -12.44
N ILE A 703 6.34 -10.31 -11.51
CA ILE A 703 4.86 -10.46 -11.62
C ILE A 703 4.10 -9.13 -11.52
N THR A 704 4.77 -8.03 -11.18
CA THR A 704 4.20 -6.66 -11.22
C THR A 704 4.66 -5.84 -12.43
N GLY A 705 5.36 -6.44 -13.40
CA GLY A 705 5.87 -5.71 -14.57
C GLY A 705 6.88 -4.62 -14.22
N GLY A 706 7.69 -4.85 -13.18
CA GLY A 706 8.67 -3.89 -12.66
C GLY A 706 8.06 -2.74 -11.84
N VAL A 707 6.80 -2.85 -11.39
CA VAL A 707 6.09 -1.75 -10.71
C VAL A 707 6.21 -1.79 -9.19
N ALA A 708 6.26 -2.97 -8.55
CA ALA A 708 6.27 -3.05 -7.08
C ALA A 708 6.94 -4.32 -6.51
N TYR A 709 7.59 -4.17 -5.36
CA TYR A 709 8.04 -5.33 -4.55
C TYR A 709 8.02 -5.00 -3.05
N VAL A 710 7.96 -6.05 -2.21
CA VAL A 710 8.05 -5.90 -0.75
C VAL A 710 9.52 -5.84 -0.33
N SER A 711 9.83 -4.94 0.60
CA SER A 711 11.15 -4.75 1.21
C SER A 711 11.04 -4.59 2.73
N ASP A 712 12.18 -4.38 3.39
CA ASP A 712 12.30 -4.32 4.85
C ASP A 712 11.83 -5.60 5.57
N PHE A 713 11.92 -6.77 4.91
CA PHE A 713 11.54 -8.06 5.48
C PHE A 713 12.25 -8.29 6.84
N GLN A 714 11.45 -8.34 7.90
CA GLN A 714 11.91 -8.46 9.28
C GLN A 714 10.90 -9.25 10.12
N GLY A 715 11.35 -9.97 11.14
CA GLY A 715 10.49 -10.84 11.94
C GLY A 715 11.26 -11.89 12.74
N VAL A 716 10.65 -13.06 12.97
CA VAL A 716 11.33 -14.22 13.59
C VAL A 716 11.03 -15.48 12.79
N GLY A 717 12.07 -16.12 12.25
CA GLY A 717 11.95 -17.25 11.35
C GLY A 717 11.02 -16.94 10.17
N LEU A 718 10.05 -17.81 9.93
CA LEU A 718 9.08 -17.69 8.83
C LEU A 718 7.91 -16.72 9.09
N CYS A 719 7.93 -15.93 10.17
CA CYS A 719 6.86 -14.98 10.50
C CYS A 719 7.36 -13.54 10.40
N LEU A 720 6.81 -12.78 9.46
CA LEU A 720 7.26 -11.44 9.06
C LEU A 720 6.32 -10.33 9.58
N THR A 721 6.86 -9.14 9.81
CA THR A 721 6.13 -7.93 10.23
C THR A 721 6.78 -6.68 9.62
N ASP A 722 6.15 -5.51 9.79
CA ASP A 722 6.64 -4.20 9.36
C ASP A 722 7.21 -4.14 7.91
N PRO A 723 6.45 -4.58 6.88
CA PRO A 723 6.89 -4.48 5.50
C PRO A 723 6.93 -3.03 4.98
N GLN A 724 7.81 -2.78 4.01
CA GLN A 724 7.82 -1.56 3.21
C GLN A 724 7.71 -1.93 1.73
N ILE A 725 6.62 -1.53 1.07
CA ILE A 725 6.49 -1.70 -0.38
C ILE A 725 7.31 -0.59 -1.08
N LEU A 726 8.06 -0.97 -2.12
CA LEU A 726 8.79 -0.04 -2.99
C LEU A 726 8.17 -0.07 -4.39
N THR A 727 7.87 1.11 -4.93
CA THR A 727 7.25 1.31 -6.25
C THR A 727 8.09 2.19 -7.19
N THR A 728 9.30 2.53 -6.75
CA THR A 728 10.36 3.22 -7.48
C THR A 728 11.67 2.59 -7.02
N PRO A 729 12.17 1.56 -7.74
CA PRO A 729 13.36 0.79 -7.36
C PRO A 729 14.65 1.63 -7.26
#